data_AF-A0A4Y9Y654-F1
#
_entry.id   AF-A0A4Y9Y654-F1
#
_cell.length_a   1.000
_cell.length_b   1.000
_cell.length_c   1.000
_cell.angle_alpha   90.00
_cell.angle_beta   90.00
_cell.angle_gamma   90.00
#
_symmetry.space_group_name_H-M   'P 1'
#
loop_
_entity.id
_entity.type
_entity.pdbx_description
1 polymer ?
#
loop_
_entity_poly.entity_id
_entity_poly.type
_entity_poly.pdbx_seq_one_letter_code
_entity_poly.pdbx_strand_id
1 'polypeptide(L)'
;MACISAFKPDELYSDLAGHATQPFKAPTFLVRYASVEPKSSLSYYTQPLVDSSVFAAAWSQEDGQSLLYVPLDALMVPPKLSARTADESESEDEDDEDETQEAPVLSPAAQSSGSASAKSYAVALSLFTAAKFQAANQMLRNVASVLQSEDSAAGSVSRQLLDGLLDAMESKDSAAARSVGFAVLLQRNWSAQTRYERDDSLQHLKHAVLRSEIMMMNYYAWLWLDCVPVNYCSRFLSSSAPSAAANDWLGRLAIAVNDGFKSYDLVTLQRQDFLPDLPPHSITMPRARFTADRRYTASIDFIQRTLRTWLDFPKNSSYVRSLFICAIILAFGCSDVLLLDSVWDVYQHAESSLLILDDRRRHLPSTHLDPLFHDLRALPILSQPTSPDACAFAEFLCLRSSSLPPLSSASSRSTPPAPQLTLQPSDSAAPGLEALHCFVMDCYGLLDHLLDEASYHSPTFFATLEDFVALRNAHPSDYICNKNAYGSHAMGHDASHGKAMFVAAPHFVEFFSDHPNVPFLDARKEFLLEPRVPGSTRKLLPGCGPLTATLLASDFVYAGKVKMPTVPEMGHVVASLKLGARAGLICLGLLSGVSATEGEVCTAFVLAYNHLEAKLPAAVKSRMNLDVIMLEHALCKLKHSGTYFKV
;
A
#
# COMPACT_ATOMS: atom_id res chain seq x y z
N MET A 1 51.55 20.62 9.67
CA MET A 1 51.93 21.11 11.01
C MET A 1 51.52 20.05 12.04
N ALA A 2 52.41 19.75 12.98
CA ALA A 2 52.46 18.64 13.96
C ALA A 2 51.21 18.54 14.88
N CYS A 3 50.87 17.47 15.63
CA CYS A 3 51.56 16.40 16.40
C CYS A 3 50.57 15.19 16.56
N ILE A 4 50.96 13.89 16.49
CA ILE A 4 51.49 12.96 17.54
C ILE A 4 50.53 12.82 18.75
N SER A 5 50.02 11.67 19.22
CA SER A 5 50.48 10.27 19.46
C SER A 5 49.24 9.34 19.59
N ALA A 6 49.16 8.05 19.21
CA ALA A 6 49.95 6.83 19.47
C ALA A 6 49.90 6.31 20.92
N PHE A 7 49.21 5.18 21.18
CA PHE A 7 49.81 3.92 21.66
C PHE A 7 48.80 2.75 21.66
N LYS A 8 49.32 1.56 21.32
CA LYS A 8 48.67 0.24 21.22
C LYS A 8 49.00 -0.61 22.48
N PRO A 9 48.36 -1.79 22.65
CA PRO A 9 48.26 -2.58 23.89
C PRO A 9 49.39 -3.59 24.06
N ASP A 10 49.47 -4.26 25.22
CA ASP A 10 49.85 -5.68 25.34
C ASP A 10 49.54 -6.30 26.73
N GLU A 11 49.12 -7.56 26.66
CA GLU A 11 49.22 -8.77 27.51
C GLU A 11 49.68 -8.70 28.98
N LEU A 12 49.06 -9.51 29.87
CA LEU A 12 49.69 -10.69 30.53
C LEU A 12 48.78 -11.37 31.60
N TYR A 13 48.77 -12.71 31.51
CA TYR A 13 48.70 -13.78 32.54
C TYR A 13 47.40 -14.40 33.12
N SER A 14 47.57 -15.72 33.22
CA SER A 14 46.72 -16.85 33.54
C SER A 14 46.85 -17.32 35.01
N ASP A 15 46.01 -18.31 35.33
CA ASP A 15 46.07 -19.31 36.41
C ASP A 15 45.45 -18.98 37.78
N LEU A 16 44.31 -19.61 38.09
CA LEU A 16 44.26 -20.79 38.97
C LEU A 16 42.84 -21.37 39.08
N ALA A 17 42.78 -22.70 38.94
CA ALA A 17 41.59 -23.53 39.11
C ALA A 17 41.32 -23.82 40.60
N GLY A 18 40.06 -24.09 40.96
CA GLY A 18 39.75 -24.90 42.15
C GLY A 18 38.39 -24.68 42.83
N HIS A 19 37.52 -25.68 42.66
CA HIS A 19 36.43 -26.13 43.55
C HIS A 19 35.03 -25.47 43.55
N ALA A 20 34.10 -26.30 43.07
CA ALA A 20 32.64 -26.30 43.17
C ALA A 20 32.05 -26.16 44.59
N THR A 21 30.85 -25.55 44.72
CA THR A 21 29.56 -26.28 44.85
C THR A 21 28.38 -25.35 45.21
N GLN A 22 27.22 -25.71 44.67
CA GLN A 22 25.82 -25.41 45.07
C GLN A 22 25.01 -24.31 44.34
N PRO A 23 23.79 -24.66 43.85
CA PRO A 23 22.91 -23.78 43.09
C PRO A 23 21.87 -23.06 43.98
N PHE A 24 21.53 -21.83 43.59
CA PHE A 24 20.48 -21.03 44.21
C PHE A 24 19.07 -21.50 43.78
N LYS A 25 18.19 -21.57 44.77
CA LYS A 25 16.77 -21.99 44.68
C LYS A 25 15.88 -20.87 44.13
N ALA A 26 14.94 -21.24 43.26
CA ALA A 26 13.77 -20.44 42.90
C ALA A 26 12.65 -20.60 43.95
N PRO A 27 11.84 -19.57 44.24
CA PRO A 27 10.70 -19.70 45.14
C PRO A 27 9.42 -20.07 44.37
N THR A 28 8.87 -21.23 44.72
CA THR A 28 7.50 -21.68 44.43
C THR A 28 6.54 -21.04 45.44
N PHE A 29 5.47 -20.38 44.98
CA PHE A 29 4.32 -20.06 45.83
C PHE A 29 3.09 -20.84 45.39
N LEU A 30 2.57 -21.62 46.35
CA LEU A 30 1.39 -22.47 46.25
C LEU A 30 0.09 -21.65 46.20
N VAL A 31 -0.78 -22.06 45.28
CA VAL A 31 -2.21 -21.74 45.24
C VAL A 31 -2.94 -22.58 46.29
N ARG A 32 -3.72 -21.94 47.17
CA ARG A 32 -4.74 -22.61 48.00
C ARG A 32 -6.12 -22.29 47.47
N TYR A 33 -6.84 -23.32 47.06
CA TYR A 33 -8.30 -23.31 46.86
C TYR A 33 -9.02 -23.22 48.19
N ALA A 34 -10.02 -22.35 48.29
CA ALA A 34 -11.08 -22.45 49.28
C ALA A 34 -12.43 -22.27 48.57
N SER A 35 -13.24 -23.33 48.67
CA SER A 35 -14.63 -23.42 48.24
C SER A 35 -15.53 -22.67 49.23
N VAL A 36 -16.40 -21.80 48.74
CA VAL A 36 -17.64 -21.39 49.43
C VAL A 36 -18.73 -21.16 48.39
N GLU A 37 -19.84 -21.88 48.56
CA GLU A 37 -21.10 -21.76 47.82
C GLU A 37 -22.17 -21.05 48.71
N PRO A 38 -23.38 -20.72 48.23
CA PRO A 38 -23.83 -19.35 48.04
C PRO A 38 -24.90 -18.89 49.05
N LYS A 39 -25.03 -17.57 49.26
CA LYS A 39 -26.25 -16.97 49.80
C LYS A 39 -26.66 -15.71 49.06
N SER A 40 -27.91 -15.75 48.62
CA SER A 40 -28.78 -14.70 48.13
C SER A 40 -28.91 -13.50 49.08
N SER A 41 -28.91 -12.28 48.54
CA SER A 41 -30.00 -11.30 48.74
C SER A 41 -29.68 -9.91 48.16
N LEU A 42 -30.74 -9.33 47.59
CA LEU A 42 -30.97 -7.99 47.04
C LEU A 42 -30.24 -6.75 47.62
N SER A 43 -29.99 -5.83 46.68
CA SER A 43 -30.29 -4.38 46.68
C SER A 43 -29.21 -3.33 46.99
N TYR A 44 -29.35 -2.24 46.21
CA TYR A 44 -28.75 -0.90 46.23
C TYR A 44 -27.40 -0.70 45.54
N TYR A 45 -27.49 -0.27 44.26
CA TYR A 45 -26.44 0.47 43.57
C TYR A 45 -26.47 1.94 44.04
N THR A 46 -25.45 2.34 44.78
CA THR A 46 -25.01 3.73 44.91
C THR A 46 -23.78 3.94 44.04
N GLN A 47 -23.82 4.94 43.17
CA GLN A 47 -22.68 5.38 42.36
C GLN A 47 -21.53 5.88 43.25
N PRO A 48 -20.26 5.67 42.86
CA PRO A 48 -19.18 6.52 43.34
C PRO A 48 -18.88 7.62 42.32
N LEU A 49 -19.03 8.86 42.76
CA LEU A 49 -18.25 10.00 42.29
C LEU A 49 -16.77 9.69 42.53
N VAL A 50 -15.97 9.65 41.46
CA VAL A 50 -14.50 9.63 41.57
C VAL A 50 -13.98 11.03 41.29
N ASP A 51 -13.41 11.59 42.34
CA ASP A 51 -12.75 12.88 42.46
C ASP A 51 -11.46 12.90 41.62
N SER A 52 -11.30 13.95 40.83
CA SER A 52 -10.20 14.15 39.87
C SER A 52 -9.22 15.16 40.43
N SER A 53 -8.43 14.77 41.43
CA SER A 53 -7.50 15.71 42.07
C SER A 53 -6.30 15.08 42.79
N VAL A 54 -5.66 14.03 42.26
CA VAL A 54 -4.33 13.63 42.74
C VAL A 54 -3.50 13.01 41.61
N PHE A 55 -2.70 13.82 40.90
CA PHE A 55 -1.41 13.42 40.29
C PHE A 55 -0.70 14.67 39.76
N ALA A 56 -0.15 15.46 40.68
CA ALA A 56 0.77 16.55 40.36
C ALA A 56 1.78 16.71 41.50
N ALA A 57 2.84 15.90 41.51
CA ALA A 57 4.13 16.25 42.08
C ALA A 57 5.15 15.12 41.89
N ALA A 58 6.40 15.53 41.65
CA ALA A 58 7.64 14.76 41.68
C ALA A 58 8.11 14.13 40.37
N TRP A 59 8.76 14.93 39.51
CA TRP A 59 10.00 14.50 38.84
C TRP A 59 11.04 15.61 38.95
N SER A 60 12.13 15.28 39.64
CA SER A 60 13.32 16.10 39.85
C SER A 60 14.20 16.09 38.61
N GLN A 61 14.81 17.24 38.39
CA GLN A 61 15.84 17.61 37.43
C GLN A 61 17.08 16.71 37.53
N GLU A 62 17.50 16.08 36.42
CA GLU A 62 18.89 15.69 36.14
C GLU A 62 19.16 15.79 34.62
N ASP A 63 20.42 16.10 34.32
CA ASP A 63 20.90 16.79 33.13
C ASP A 63 20.97 15.97 31.82
N GLY A 64 20.88 16.71 30.69
CA GLY A 64 21.77 16.50 29.55
C GLY A 64 21.26 15.66 28.38
N GLN A 65 20.72 16.35 27.36
CA GLN A 65 20.41 15.86 26.00
C GLN A 65 19.35 14.75 25.89
N SER A 66 18.09 15.15 25.96
CA SER A 66 16.97 14.33 25.52
C SER A 66 16.37 14.92 24.23
N LEU A 67 16.35 14.11 23.17
CA LEU A 67 15.56 14.36 21.96
C LEU A 67 14.10 14.62 22.36
N LEU A 68 13.52 15.69 21.83
CA LEU A 68 12.15 16.15 22.08
C LEU A 68 11.13 15.00 21.93
N TYR A 69 10.71 14.42 23.06
CA TYR A 69 9.46 13.69 23.15
C TYR A 69 8.33 14.70 23.30
N VAL A 70 7.59 14.96 22.21
CA VAL A 70 6.38 15.77 22.25
C VAL A 70 5.19 14.82 22.43
N PRO A 71 4.45 14.89 23.56
CA PRO A 71 3.25 14.07 23.77
C PRO A 71 2.23 14.30 22.65
N LEU A 72 1.56 13.25 22.20
CA LEU A 72 0.57 13.29 21.12
C LEU A 72 -0.53 14.35 21.41
N ASP A 73 -0.93 14.49 22.68
CA ASP A 73 -1.92 15.47 23.13
C ASP A 73 -1.50 16.94 22.94
N ALA A 74 -0.19 17.21 22.89
CA ALA A 74 0.35 18.56 22.65
C ALA A 74 0.36 18.93 21.15
N LEU A 75 0.28 17.95 20.24
CA LEU A 75 0.16 18.16 18.79
C LEU A 75 -1.29 18.29 18.32
N MET A 76 -2.27 17.88 19.14
CA MET A 76 -3.68 17.79 18.75
C MET A 76 -4.54 19.01 19.13
N VAL A 77 -3.95 20.14 19.53
CA VAL A 77 -4.71 21.41 19.68
C VAL A 77 -4.68 22.14 18.33
N PRO A 78 -5.78 22.17 17.56
CA PRO A 78 -5.82 22.97 16.35
C PRO A 78 -5.68 24.45 16.72
N PRO A 79 -4.94 25.26 15.96
CA PRO A 79 -5.01 26.71 16.12
C PRO A 79 -6.48 27.11 15.96
N LYS A 80 -7.00 27.93 16.88
CA LYS A 80 -8.33 28.54 16.75
C LYS A 80 -8.35 29.34 15.46
N LEU A 81 -8.87 28.76 14.39
CA LEU A 81 -9.28 29.49 13.20
C LEU A 81 -10.43 30.38 13.63
N SER A 82 -10.15 31.68 13.77
CA SER A 82 -11.17 32.69 13.98
C SER A 82 -12.17 32.58 12.84
N ALA A 83 -13.41 32.23 13.16
CA ALA A 83 -14.52 32.26 12.23
C ALA A 83 -14.58 33.67 11.60
N ARG A 84 -14.33 33.75 10.29
CA ARG A 84 -14.51 34.98 9.52
C ARG A 84 -15.83 34.86 8.79
N THR A 85 -16.72 35.81 9.07
CA THR A 85 -18.01 36.00 8.42
C THR A 85 -17.82 36.17 6.91
N ALA A 86 -18.59 35.42 6.13
CA ALA A 86 -18.72 35.62 4.70
C ALA A 86 -19.54 36.89 4.47
N ASP A 87 -18.86 37.97 4.12
CA ASP A 87 -19.45 39.09 3.40
C ASP A 87 -18.32 39.72 2.57
N GLU A 88 -18.39 39.49 1.25
CA GLU A 88 -17.76 40.28 0.19
C GLU A 88 -17.99 39.54 -1.13
N SER A 89 -19.09 39.93 -1.78
CA SER A 89 -19.31 39.77 -3.22
C SER A 89 -18.40 40.74 -3.96
N GLU A 90 -17.41 40.23 -4.68
CA GLU A 90 -16.74 40.99 -5.74
C GLU A 90 -17.09 40.34 -7.09
N SER A 91 -17.75 41.16 -7.91
CA SER A 91 -18.08 40.96 -9.30
C SER A 91 -16.82 41.00 -10.15
N GLU A 92 -16.54 39.91 -10.86
CA GLU A 92 -15.68 39.95 -12.04
C GLU A 92 -16.59 40.22 -13.24
N ASP A 93 -16.44 41.41 -13.81
CA ASP A 93 -16.98 41.80 -15.11
C ASP A 93 -16.25 41.02 -16.21
N GLU A 94 -16.95 40.08 -16.85
CA GLU A 94 -16.59 39.60 -18.19
C GLU A 94 -17.77 39.86 -19.12
N ASP A 95 -17.56 40.82 -20.02
CA ASP A 95 -18.38 41.11 -21.18
C ASP A 95 -18.41 39.89 -22.12
N ASP A 96 -19.58 39.29 -22.32
CA ASP A 96 -19.88 38.53 -23.54
C ASP A 96 -21.35 38.79 -23.92
N GLU A 97 -21.51 39.44 -25.07
CA GLU A 97 -22.78 39.79 -25.69
C GLU A 97 -23.46 38.58 -26.34
N ASP A 98 -24.80 38.62 -26.31
CA ASP A 98 -25.76 37.99 -27.23
C ASP A 98 -25.80 36.46 -27.38
N GLU A 99 -26.84 35.84 -26.80
CA GLU A 99 -27.88 35.23 -27.63
C GLU A 99 -29.20 35.04 -26.85
N THR A 100 -30.25 35.66 -27.37
CA THR A 100 -31.62 35.58 -26.88
C THR A 100 -32.28 34.29 -27.34
N GLN A 101 -32.68 33.42 -26.41
CA GLN A 101 -33.74 32.43 -26.67
C GLN A 101 -34.75 32.37 -25.51
N GLU A 102 -36.01 32.53 -25.91
CA GLU A 102 -37.21 32.58 -25.10
C GLU A 102 -37.43 31.30 -24.29
N ALA A 103 -37.70 31.45 -23.00
CA ALA A 103 -38.16 30.39 -22.12
C ALA A 103 -39.69 30.20 -22.23
N PRO A 104 -40.21 28.97 -22.29
CA PRO A 104 -41.62 28.73 -22.03
C PRO A 104 -41.86 28.62 -20.52
N VAL A 105 -42.85 29.39 -20.07
CA VAL A 105 -43.45 29.36 -18.73
C VAL A 105 -44.00 27.95 -18.44
N LEU A 106 -43.52 27.31 -17.37
CA LEU A 106 -44.19 26.16 -16.76
C LEU A 106 -44.38 26.37 -15.25
N SER A 107 -45.65 26.20 -14.86
CA SER A 107 -46.24 26.33 -13.53
C SER A 107 -45.68 25.36 -12.47
N PRO A 108 -45.88 25.65 -11.18
CA PRO A 108 -45.31 24.88 -10.08
C PRO A 108 -46.17 23.64 -9.77
N ALA A 109 -45.54 22.47 -9.75
CA ALA A 109 -46.18 21.24 -9.29
C ALA A 109 -45.24 20.44 -8.36
N ALA A 110 -45.80 20.14 -7.19
CA ALA A 110 -45.48 19.03 -6.30
C ALA A 110 -44.08 19.00 -5.65
N GLN A 111 -44.04 19.42 -4.38
CA GLN A 111 -43.06 18.97 -3.39
C GLN A 111 -43.12 17.44 -3.28
N SER A 112 -42.16 16.75 -3.92
CA SER A 112 -41.93 15.33 -3.71
C SER A 112 -41.13 15.12 -2.42
N SER A 113 -41.62 14.23 -1.58
CA SER A 113 -40.98 13.68 -0.40
C SER A 113 -39.48 13.44 -0.58
N GLY A 114 -38.69 13.98 0.34
CA GLY A 114 -37.23 13.92 0.35
C GLY A 114 -36.72 12.48 0.31
N SER A 115 -36.25 12.07 -0.86
CA SER A 115 -35.28 10.99 -0.98
C SER A 115 -34.03 11.44 -0.22
N ALA A 116 -33.75 10.81 0.93
CA ALA A 116 -32.50 11.02 1.62
C ALA A 116 -31.38 10.60 0.67
N SER A 117 -30.75 11.57 0.02
CA SER A 117 -29.57 11.36 -0.81
C SER A 117 -28.60 10.51 0.00
N ALA A 118 -28.36 9.29 -0.46
CA ALA A 118 -27.49 8.36 0.23
C ALA A 118 -26.11 9.01 0.36
N LYS A 119 -25.68 9.27 1.60
CA LYS A 119 -24.36 9.85 1.88
C LYS A 119 -23.31 8.97 1.18
N SER A 120 -22.39 9.57 0.43
CA SER A 120 -21.36 8.83 -0.31
C SER A 120 -20.57 7.87 0.57
N TYR A 121 -20.34 8.26 1.81
CA TYR A 121 -19.59 7.52 2.81
C TYR A 121 -20.46 6.61 3.70
N ALA A 122 -21.71 6.32 3.32
CA ALA A 122 -22.57 5.39 4.07
C ALA A 122 -21.94 4.00 4.23
N VAL A 123 -21.15 3.55 3.23
CA VAL A 123 -20.37 2.30 3.30
C VAL A 123 -19.34 2.35 4.42
N ALA A 124 -18.71 3.50 4.66
CA ALA A 124 -17.74 3.64 5.75
C ALA A 124 -18.40 3.61 7.14
N LEU A 125 -19.62 4.14 7.27
CA LEU A 125 -20.37 4.11 8.53
C LEU A 125 -20.89 2.71 8.87
N SER A 126 -21.30 1.93 7.87
CA SER A 126 -21.84 0.58 8.07
C SER A 126 -20.81 -0.46 8.51
N LEU A 127 -19.53 -0.08 8.54
CA LEU A 127 -18.44 -0.94 9.02
C LEU A 127 -18.51 -1.20 10.53
N PHE A 128 -19.03 -0.24 11.29
CA PHE A 128 -18.92 -0.24 12.75
C PHE A 128 -20.17 -0.81 13.42
N THR A 129 -20.40 -2.10 13.15
CA THR A 129 -21.55 -2.86 13.67
C THR A 129 -21.10 -4.00 14.58
N ALA A 130 -21.98 -4.43 15.50
CA ALA A 130 -21.73 -5.53 16.41
C ALA A 130 -21.28 -6.79 15.68
N ALA A 131 -21.88 -7.10 14.52
CA ALA A 131 -21.51 -8.27 13.72
C ALA A 131 -20.05 -8.24 13.25
N LYS A 132 -19.55 -7.08 12.82
CA LYS A 132 -18.16 -6.91 12.38
C LYS A 132 -17.18 -7.03 13.55
N PHE A 133 -17.50 -6.43 14.70
CA PHE A 133 -16.69 -6.59 15.92
C PHE A 133 -16.72 -8.02 16.45
N GLN A 134 -17.87 -8.70 16.40
CA GLN A 134 -17.97 -10.11 16.81
C GLN A 134 -17.14 -11.04 15.93
N ALA A 135 -17.11 -10.80 14.61
CA ALA A 135 -16.24 -11.54 13.71
C ALA A 135 -14.76 -11.36 14.07
N ALA A 136 -14.33 -10.11 14.33
CA ALA A 136 -12.98 -9.81 14.79
C ALA A 136 -12.67 -10.43 16.17
N ASN A 137 -13.63 -10.42 17.10
CA ASN A 137 -13.49 -11.07 18.41
C ASN A 137 -13.30 -12.57 18.27
N GLN A 138 -14.05 -13.21 17.37
CA GLN A 138 -13.91 -14.65 17.13
C GLN A 138 -12.53 -14.99 16.59
N MET A 139 -12.04 -14.21 15.63
CA MET A 139 -10.68 -14.34 15.11
C MET A 139 -9.62 -14.18 16.21
N LEU A 140 -9.73 -13.15 17.06
CA LEU A 140 -8.79 -12.94 18.18
C LEU A 140 -8.82 -14.09 19.18
N ARG A 141 -10.00 -14.63 19.52
CA ARG A 141 -10.12 -15.81 20.38
C ARG A 141 -9.49 -17.05 19.75
N ASN A 142 -9.70 -17.27 18.46
CA ASN A 142 -9.08 -18.36 17.72
C ASN A 142 -7.56 -18.25 17.86
N VAL A 143 -6.98 -17.08 17.58
CA VAL A 143 -5.53 -16.85 17.70
C VAL A 143 -5.03 -17.01 19.13
N ALA A 144 -5.74 -16.48 20.13
CA ALA A 144 -5.39 -16.66 21.53
C ALA A 144 -5.31 -18.14 21.91
N SER A 145 -6.24 -18.97 21.41
CA SER A 145 -6.22 -20.41 21.63
C SER A 145 -5.01 -21.08 20.98
N VAL A 146 -4.54 -20.61 19.82
CA VAL A 146 -3.32 -21.11 19.16
C VAL A 146 -2.08 -20.79 20.00
N LEU A 147 -1.98 -19.55 20.47
CA LEU A 147 -0.83 -19.08 21.24
C LEU A 147 -0.72 -19.78 22.61
N GLN A 148 -1.86 -20.18 23.18
CA GLN A 148 -1.90 -20.95 24.44
C GLN A 148 -1.57 -22.43 24.24
N SER A 149 -1.80 -23.00 23.05
CA SER A 149 -1.42 -24.38 22.74
C SER A 149 0.04 -24.44 22.28
N GLU A 150 0.98 -24.55 23.22
CA GLU A 150 2.45 -24.55 23.02
C GLU A 150 3.06 -25.70 22.16
N ASP A 151 2.38 -26.23 21.15
CA ASP A 151 2.93 -27.30 20.28
C ASP A 151 3.53 -26.76 18.97
N SER A 152 4.60 -25.96 19.13
CA SER A 152 5.43 -25.39 18.05
C SER A 152 6.08 -26.47 17.16
N ALA A 153 6.30 -27.69 17.66
CA ALA A 153 7.05 -28.73 16.94
C ALA A 153 6.26 -29.50 15.86
N ALA A 154 4.92 -29.40 15.81
CA ALA A 154 4.10 -30.33 15.02
C ALA A 154 3.68 -29.82 13.61
N GLY A 155 4.22 -28.70 13.13
CA GLY A 155 3.87 -28.17 11.80
C GLY A 155 4.28 -29.05 10.61
N SER A 156 5.39 -29.78 10.74
CA SER A 156 5.85 -30.71 9.67
C SER A 156 5.01 -31.98 9.57
N VAL A 157 4.34 -32.37 10.67
CA VAL A 157 3.59 -33.62 10.77
C VAL A 157 2.26 -33.54 10.01
N SER A 158 1.62 -32.37 9.97
CA SER A 158 0.32 -32.19 9.32
C SER A 158 0.34 -32.45 7.80
N ARG A 159 1.40 -32.01 7.10
CA ARG A 159 1.49 -32.19 5.63
C ARG A 159 1.70 -33.65 5.26
N GLN A 160 2.56 -34.35 6.00
CA GLN A 160 2.79 -35.79 5.83
C GLN A 160 1.52 -36.63 6.06
N LEU A 161 0.64 -36.19 6.96
CA LEU A 161 -0.64 -36.88 7.21
C LEU A 161 -1.65 -36.69 6.07
N LEU A 162 -1.67 -35.52 5.43
CA LEU A 162 -2.52 -35.27 4.27
C LEU A 162 -2.07 -36.10 3.06
N ASP A 163 -0.77 -36.09 2.78
CA ASP A 163 -0.18 -36.88 1.69
C ASP A 163 -0.47 -38.38 1.89
N GLY A 164 -0.29 -38.90 3.11
CA GLY A 164 -0.61 -40.29 3.43
C GLY A 164 -2.11 -40.64 3.33
N LEU A 165 -3.01 -39.67 3.53
CA LEU A 165 -4.45 -39.87 3.34
C LEU A 165 -4.80 -39.94 1.84
N LEU A 166 -4.24 -39.03 1.04
CA LEU A 166 -4.43 -38.99 -0.41
C LEU A 166 -3.90 -40.28 -1.06
N ASP A 167 -2.68 -40.71 -0.70
CA ASP A 167 -2.09 -41.97 -1.16
C ASP A 167 -2.99 -43.18 -0.83
N ALA A 168 -3.58 -43.21 0.37
CA ALA A 168 -4.49 -44.27 0.78
C ALA A 168 -5.84 -44.26 0.05
N MET A 169 -6.31 -43.08 -0.40
CA MET A 169 -7.54 -42.92 -1.18
C MET A 169 -7.33 -43.24 -2.67
N GLU A 170 -6.16 -42.93 -3.22
CA GLU A 170 -5.80 -43.19 -4.62
C GLU A 170 -5.37 -44.65 -4.86
N SER A 171 -5.01 -45.36 -3.79
CA SER A 171 -4.77 -46.80 -3.82
C SER A 171 -5.96 -47.55 -4.45
N LYS A 172 -5.70 -48.29 -5.53
CA LYS A 172 -6.68 -49.19 -6.18
C LYS A 172 -7.18 -50.31 -5.25
N ASP A 173 -6.52 -50.53 -4.12
CA ASP A 173 -6.94 -51.52 -3.13
C ASP A 173 -8.06 -50.96 -2.24
N SER A 174 -9.30 -51.35 -2.54
CA SER A 174 -10.48 -51.02 -1.73
C SER A 174 -10.41 -51.53 -0.28
N ALA A 175 -9.48 -52.44 0.06
CA ALA A 175 -9.24 -52.86 1.43
C ALA A 175 -8.47 -51.81 2.25
N ALA A 176 -7.58 -51.03 1.61
CA ALA A 176 -6.77 -50.01 2.29
C ALA A 176 -7.65 -48.91 2.90
N ALA A 177 -8.63 -48.42 2.14
CA ALA A 177 -9.60 -47.42 2.61
C ALA A 177 -10.54 -47.92 3.72
N ARG A 178 -10.65 -49.24 3.91
CA ARG A 178 -11.43 -49.88 5.00
C ARG A 178 -10.55 -50.33 6.17
N SER A 179 -9.24 -50.10 6.09
CA SER A 179 -8.31 -50.55 7.13
C SER A 179 -8.39 -49.68 8.39
N VAL A 180 -8.05 -50.26 9.53
CA VAL A 180 -7.89 -49.52 10.80
C VAL A 180 -6.81 -48.43 10.64
N GLY A 181 -5.78 -48.68 9.83
CA GLY A 181 -4.75 -47.68 9.52
C GLY A 181 -5.33 -46.43 8.84
N PHE A 182 -6.25 -46.59 7.90
CA PHE A 182 -6.96 -45.47 7.27
C PHE A 182 -7.82 -44.69 8.27
N ALA A 183 -8.55 -45.37 9.17
CA ALA A 183 -9.32 -44.71 10.21
C ALA A 183 -8.42 -43.87 11.16
N VAL A 184 -7.23 -44.37 11.51
CA VAL A 184 -6.23 -43.63 12.31
C VAL A 184 -5.67 -42.43 11.53
N LEU A 185 -5.37 -42.59 10.23
CA LEU A 185 -4.93 -41.48 9.38
C LEU A 185 -6.01 -40.40 9.27
N LEU A 186 -7.27 -40.78 9.09
CA LEU A 186 -8.41 -39.86 9.02
C LEU A 186 -8.59 -39.11 10.35
N GLN A 187 -8.51 -39.80 11.49
CA GLN A 187 -8.57 -39.17 12.82
C GLN A 187 -7.44 -38.16 13.02
N ARG A 188 -6.21 -38.51 12.61
CA ARG A 188 -5.05 -37.61 12.69
C ARG A 188 -5.18 -36.43 11.73
N ASN A 189 -5.76 -36.63 10.55
CA ASN A 189 -6.01 -35.56 9.59
C ASN A 189 -7.01 -34.53 10.15
N TRP A 190 -8.07 -34.94 10.86
CA TRP A 190 -8.95 -33.99 11.55
C TRP A 190 -8.23 -33.10 12.57
N SER A 191 -7.27 -33.67 13.31
CA SER A 191 -6.43 -32.86 14.21
C SER A 191 -5.52 -31.90 13.44
N ALA A 192 -5.00 -32.31 12.29
CA ALA A 192 -4.21 -31.47 11.40
C ALA A 192 -5.04 -30.36 10.75
N GLN A 193 -6.29 -30.62 10.35
CA GLN A 193 -7.21 -29.63 9.80
C GLN A 193 -7.51 -28.53 10.83
N THR A 194 -7.86 -28.89 12.07
CA THR A 194 -8.08 -27.89 13.13
C THR A 194 -6.82 -27.06 13.38
N ARG A 195 -5.62 -27.62 13.18
CA ARG A 195 -4.37 -26.85 13.23
C ARG A 195 -4.24 -25.89 12.05
N TYR A 196 -4.56 -26.31 10.82
CA TYR A 196 -4.53 -25.42 9.66
C TYR A 196 -5.50 -24.25 9.79
N GLU A 197 -6.71 -24.47 10.30
CA GLU A 197 -7.69 -23.40 10.58
C GLU A 197 -7.15 -22.39 11.63
N ARG A 198 -6.39 -22.88 12.60
CA ARG A 198 -5.70 -22.06 13.60
C ARG A 198 -4.54 -21.27 13.02
N ASP A 199 -3.70 -21.91 12.21
CA ASP A 199 -2.57 -21.27 11.54
C ASP A 199 -3.06 -20.21 10.54
N ASP A 200 -4.16 -20.48 9.83
CA ASP A 200 -4.84 -19.52 8.96
C ASP A 200 -5.33 -18.29 9.75
N SER A 201 -6.01 -18.50 10.89
CA SER A 201 -6.43 -17.40 11.78
C SER A 201 -5.24 -16.54 12.25
N LEU A 202 -4.10 -17.17 12.54
CA LEU A 202 -2.88 -16.47 12.94
C LEU A 202 -2.26 -15.67 11.79
N GLN A 203 -2.22 -16.22 10.56
CA GLN A 203 -1.75 -15.49 9.39
C GLN A 203 -2.66 -14.31 9.06
N HIS A 204 -3.97 -14.52 9.14
CA HIS A 204 -4.97 -13.48 8.96
C HIS A 204 -4.75 -12.33 9.97
N LEU A 205 -4.42 -12.63 11.23
CA LEU A 205 -4.11 -11.59 12.22
C LEU A 205 -2.82 -10.84 11.91
N LYS A 206 -1.77 -11.54 11.48
CA LYS A 206 -0.53 -10.88 11.05
C LYS A 206 -0.79 -9.92 9.89
N HIS A 207 -1.63 -10.31 8.94
CA HIS A 207 -2.04 -9.43 7.85
C HIS A 207 -2.83 -8.23 8.34
N ALA A 208 -3.80 -8.41 9.24
CA ALA A 208 -4.56 -7.31 9.82
C ALA A 208 -3.65 -6.32 10.54
N VAL A 209 -2.65 -6.80 11.29
CA VAL A 209 -1.64 -5.96 11.96
C VAL A 209 -0.81 -5.18 10.94
N LEU A 210 -0.24 -5.84 9.92
CA LEU A 210 0.53 -5.17 8.87
C LEU A 210 -0.29 -4.10 8.13
N ARG A 211 -1.55 -4.41 7.81
CA ARG A 211 -2.49 -3.45 7.19
C ARG A 211 -2.71 -2.24 8.11
N SER A 212 -2.90 -2.46 9.41
CA SER A 212 -3.03 -1.38 10.39
C SER A 212 -1.79 -0.50 10.48
N GLU A 213 -0.59 -1.09 10.41
CA GLU A 213 0.68 -0.35 10.41
C GLU A 213 0.82 0.50 9.15
N ILE A 214 0.48 -0.03 7.97
CA ILE A 214 0.47 0.73 6.71
C ILE A 214 -0.49 1.93 6.80
N MET A 215 -1.70 1.72 7.34
CA MET A 215 -2.69 2.78 7.54
C MET A 215 -2.17 3.86 8.50
N MET A 216 -1.53 3.45 9.60
CA MET A 216 -0.94 4.35 10.59
C MET A 216 0.25 5.13 10.03
N MET A 217 1.15 4.48 9.29
CA MET A 217 2.28 5.14 8.64
C MET A 217 1.81 6.22 7.66
N ASN A 218 0.81 5.91 6.84
CA ASN A 218 0.23 6.90 5.94
C ASN A 218 -0.39 8.06 6.74
N TYR A 219 -1.18 7.77 7.78
CA TYR A 219 -1.74 8.79 8.66
C TYR A 219 -0.67 9.71 9.26
N TYR A 220 0.38 9.14 9.87
CA TYR A 220 1.43 9.93 10.51
C TYR A 220 2.27 10.73 9.53
N ALA A 221 2.54 10.21 8.32
CA ALA A 221 3.27 10.94 7.30
C ALA A 221 2.52 12.23 6.90
N TRP A 222 1.21 12.13 6.66
CA TRP A 222 0.38 13.29 6.33
C TRP A 222 0.13 14.20 7.52
N LEU A 223 -0.09 13.66 8.72
CA LEU A 223 -0.21 14.45 9.95
C LEU A 223 1.07 15.26 10.22
N TRP A 224 2.24 14.65 10.06
CA TRP A 224 3.51 15.35 10.18
C TRP A 224 3.56 16.51 9.20
N LEU A 225 3.29 16.27 7.92
CA LEU A 225 3.35 17.28 6.86
C LEU A 225 2.37 18.44 7.07
N ASP A 226 1.17 18.16 7.57
CA ASP A 226 0.12 19.16 7.72
C ASP A 226 0.19 19.93 9.04
N CYS A 227 0.75 19.33 10.10
CA CYS A 227 0.82 19.98 11.40
C CYS A 227 2.22 20.50 11.72
N VAL A 228 3.27 19.70 11.51
CA VAL A 228 4.61 20.02 12.03
C VAL A 228 5.26 21.16 11.26
N PRO A 229 5.42 21.11 9.91
CA PRO A 229 5.90 22.25 9.14
C PRO A 229 5.07 23.51 9.34
N VAL A 230 3.74 23.39 9.38
CA VAL A 230 2.86 24.56 9.50
C VAL A 230 3.09 25.27 10.83
N ASN A 231 3.01 24.54 11.94
CA ASN A 231 3.22 25.10 13.27
C ASN A 231 4.65 25.62 13.46
N TYR A 232 5.64 24.90 12.92
CA TYR A 232 7.04 25.29 13.02
C TYR A 232 7.34 26.56 12.23
N CYS A 233 6.96 26.58 10.95
CA CYS A 233 7.20 27.70 10.04
C CYS A 233 6.42 28.94 10.46
N SER A 234 5.23 28.79 11.06
CA SER A 234 4.41 29.91 11.53
C SER A 234 5.18 30.89 12.43
N ARG A 235 6.12 30.38 13.23
CA ARG A 235 6.95 31.19 14.14
C ARG A 235 7.88 32.12 13.37
N PHE A 236 8.42 31.68 12.24
CA PHE A 236 9.32 32.45 11.40
C PHE A 236 8.58 33.37 10.42
N LEU A 237 7.34 33.02 10.07
CA LEU A 237 6.52 33.81 9.16
C LEU A 237 5.79 34.96 9.88
N SER A 238 5.36 34.74 11.12
CA SER A 238 4.59 35.72 11.90
C SER A 238 5.45 36.69 12.71
N SER A 239 6.67 36.30 13.05
CA SER A 239 7.56 37.15 13.85
C SER A 239 8.54 37.92 12.96
N SER A 240 8.90 39.13 13.38
CA SER A 240 10.09 39.84 12.89
C SER A 240 11.39 39.16 13.37
N ALA A 241 11.36 37.86 13.69
CA ALA A 241 12.52 37.17 14.24
C ALA A 241 13.70 37.32 13.29
N PRO A 242 14.88 37.69 13.82
CA PRO A 242 16.06 37.86 13.00
C PRO A 242 16.40 36.53 12.30
N SER A 243 16.76 36.61 11.02
CA SER A 243 17.13 35.47 10.16
C SER A 243 18.17 34.53 10.82
N ALA A 244 19.01 35.07 11.72
CA ALA A 244 19.99 34.32 12.51
C ALA A 244 19.39 33.30 13.51
N ALA A 245 18.07 33.27 13.73
CA ALA A 245 17.44 32.36 14.69
C ALA A 245 17.12 30.96 14.11
N ALA A 246 17.13 30.80 12.78
CA ALA A 246 16.81 29.51 12.13
C ALA A 246 18.08 28.66 11.95
N ASN A 247 18.41 27.85 12.95
CA ASN A 247 19.58 26.95 12.88
C ASN A 247 19.29 25.63 12.14
N ASP A 248 18.03 25.26 11.96
CA ASP A 248 17.64 24.04 11.26
C ASP A 248 17.20 24.30 9.80
N TRP A 249 17.11 23.23 9.04
CA TRP A 249 16.79 23.30 7.62
C TRP A 249 15.38 23.80 7.30
N LEU A 250 14.39 23.51 8.16
CA LEU A 250 12.99 23.84 7.92
C LEU A 250 12.73 25.32 8.21
N GLY A 251 13.37 25.88 9.24
CA GLY A 251 13.38 27.32 9.50
C GLY A 251 14.05 28.09 8.37
N ARG A 252 15.20 27.61 7.86
CA ARG A 252 15.87 28.20 6.69
C ARG A 252 14.97 28.17 5.45
N LEU A 253 14.25 27.06 5.23
CA LEU A 253 13.28 26.95 4.13
C LEU A 253 12.13 27.97 4.27
N ALA A 254 11.57 28.10 5.47
CA ALA A 254 10.49 29.05 5.73
C ALA A 254 10.90 30.51 5.46
N ILE A 255 12.11 30.89 5.89
CA ILE A 255 12.67 32.22 5.63
C ILE A 255 12.89 32.42 4.13
N ALA A 256 13.53 31.46 3.46
CA ALA A 256 13.80 31.53 2.02
C ALA A 256 12.52 31.69 1.19
N VAL A 257 11.44 30.96 1.53
CA VAL A 257 10.13 31.10 0.89
C VAL A 257 9.51 32.47 1.18
N ASN A 258 9.51 32.92 2.44
CA ASN A 258 8.95 34.23 2.78
C ASN A 258 9.66 35.38 2.06
N ASP A 259 10.99 35.33 2.04
CA ASP A 259 11.82 36.34 1.37
C ASP A 259 11.68 36.24 -0.15
N GLY A 260 11.50 35.04 -0.69
CA GLY A 260 11.16 34.84 -2.10
C GLY A 260 9.83 35.49 -2.49
N PHE A 261 8.79 35.43 -1.65
CA PHE A 261 7.52 36.13 -1.89
C PHE A 261 7.57 37.65 -1.61
N LYS A 262 8.59 38.15 -0.91
CA LYS A 262 8.87 39.59 -0.79
C LYS A 262 9.65 40.09 -2.00
N SER A 263 10.54 39.26 -2.55
CA SER A 263 11.32 39.56 -3.74
C SER A 263 10.42 39.58 -4.97
N TYR A 264 10.72 40.50 -5.89
CA TYR A 264 10.08 40.52 -7.22
C TYR A 264 10.78 39.57 -8.21
N ASP A 265 11.88 38.95 -7.78
CA ASP A 265 12.69 38.08 -8.62
C ASP A 265 12.18 36.64 -8.66
N LEU A 266 12.57 35.93 -9.72
CA LEU A 266 12.32 34.50 -9.82
C LEU A 266 13.28 33.76 -8.87
N VAL A 267 12.76 33.20 -7.79
CA VAL A 267 13.55 32.45 -6.81
C VAL A 267 13.41 30.95 -7.06
N THR A 268 14.55 30.27 -7.22
CA THR A 268 14.63 28.82 -7.33
C THR A 268 15.26 28.24 -6.07
N LEU A 269 14.53 27.36 -5.39
CA LEU A 269 15.00 26.66 -4.19
C LEU A 269 15.63 25.33 -4.60
N GLN A 270 16.84 25.04 -4.13
CA GLN A 270 17.52 23.77 -4.33
C GLN A 270 17.33 22.87 -3.11
N ARG A 271 16.84 21.64 -3.29
CA ARG A 271 16.62 20.67 -2.20
C ARG A 271 17.86 20.48 -1.35
N GLN A 272 19.03 20.37 -1.99
CA GLN A 272 20.32 20.13 -1.35
C GLN A 272 20.76 21.22 -0.36
N ASP A 273 20.25 22.45 -0.52
CA ASP A 273 20.60 23.55 0.40
C ASP A 273 19.94 23.37 1.78
N PHE A 274 18.85 22.59 1.82
CA PHE A 274 18.06 22.32 3.01
C PHE A 274 18.19 20.86 3.46
N LEU A 275 18.20 19.91 2.53
CA LEU A 275 18.23 18.47 2.76
C LEU A 275 19.37 17.85 1.92
N PRO A 276 20.64 17.97 2.38
CA PRO A 276 21.82 17.63 1.58
C PRO A 276 21.95 16.13 1.27
N ASP A 277 21.36 15.27 2.11
CA ASP A 277 21.42 13.81 1.95
C ASP A 277 20.42 13.27 0.92
N LEU A 278 19.52 14.12 0.40
CA LEU A 278 18.58 13.74 -0.66
C LEU A 278 19.15 14.10 -2.04
N PRO A 279 18.71 13.40 -3.12
CA PRO A 279 19.22 13.69 -4.46
C PRO A 279 19.00 15.16 -4.87
N PRO A 280 19.67 15.70 -5.89
CA PRO A 280 19.38 17.06 -6.36
C PRO A 280 17.94 17.20 -6.89
N HIS A 281 17.25 18.27 -6.51
CA HIS A 281 15.93 18.64 -7.06
C HIS A 281 15.68 20.14 -6.82
N SER A 282 15.10 20.83 -7.79
CA SER A 282 14.86 22.28 -7.70
C SER A 282 13.39 22.63 -7.90
N ILE A 283 12.88 23.58 -7.14
CA ILE A 283 11.52 24.11 -7.31
C ILE A 283 11.58 25.62 -7.46
N THR A 284 10.92 26.14 -8.49
CA THR A 284 10.86 27.57 -8.76
C THR A 284 9.57 28.16 -8.20
N MET A 285 9.71 29.23 -7.41
CA MET A 285 8.59 29.95 -6.83
C MET A 285 7.77 30.67 -7.92
N PRO A 286 6.42 30.69 -7.82
CA PRO A 286 5.61 31.46 -8.75
C PRO A 286 5.82 32.96 -8.53
N ARG A 287 5.85 33.74 -9.63
CA ARG A 287 5.80 35.20 -9.55
C ARG A 287 4.38 35.63 -9.18
N ALA A 288 4.18 35.96 -7.91
CA ALA A 288 2.88 36.42 -7.42
C ALA A 288 3.06 37.51 -6.36
N ARG A 289 2.19 38.53 -6.40
CA ARG A 289 2.13 39.58 -5.38
C ARG A 289 1.08 39.20 -4.36
N PHE A 290 1.51 39.02 -3.12
CA PHE A 290 0.61 38.78 -2.00
C PHE A 290 0.61 39.97 -1.05
N THR A 291 -0.58 40.35 -0.58
CA THR A 291 -0.72 41.20 0.62
C THR A 291 -0.05 40.53 1.82
N ALA A 292 0.30 41.29 2.85
CA ALA A 292 0.96 40.73 4.04
C ALA A 292 0.17 39.53 4.62
N ASP A 293 -1.15 39.65 4.71
CA ASP A 293 -2.03 38.59 5.23
C ASP A 293 -2.06 37.35 4.33
N ARG A 294 -2.17 37.53 3.00
CA ARG A 294 -2.19 36.40 2.06
C ARG A 294 -0.82 35.74 1.91
N ARG A 295 0.27 36.48 2.16
CA ARG A 295 1.65 35.97 2.04
C ARG A 295 1.92 34.86 3.04
N TYR A 296 1.39 34.98 4.27
CA TYR A 296 1.54 33.95 5.29
C TYR A 296 0.99 32.61 4.79
N THR A 297 -0.28 32.59 4.37
CA THR A 297 -0.94 31.38 3.86
C THR A 297 -0.26 30.85 2.60
N ALA A 298 0.08 31.73 1.65
CA ALA A 298 0.79 31.34 0.43
C ALA A 298 2.17 30.72 0.72
N SER A 299 2.88 31.21 1.75
CA SER A 299 4.17 30.65 2.18
C SER A 299 4.01 29.25 2.75
N ILE A 300 3.03 29.05 3.64
CA ILE A 300 2.73 27.74 4.20
C ILE A 300 2.35 26.73 3.11
N ASP A 301 1.42 27.11 2.22
CA ASP A 301 0.97 26.26 1.13
C ASP A 301 2.14 25.88 0.19
N PHE A 302 3.01 26.85 -0.09
CA PHE A 302 4.19 26.61 -0.93
C PHE A 302 5.23 25.72 -0.25
N ILE A 303 5.47 25.89 1.06
CA ILE A 303 6.36 25.01 1.84
C ILE A 303 5.82 23.58 1.83
N GLN A 304 4.53 23.38 2.11
CA GLN A 304 3.94 22.04 2.09
C GLN A 304 4.05 21.40 0.70
N ARG A 305 3.76 22.15 -0.37
CA ARG A 305 3.92 21.66 -1.75
C ARG A 305 5.39 21.30 -2.07
N THR A 306 6.32 22.12 -1.60
CA THR A 306 7.77 21.90 -1.74
C THR A 306 8.18 20.61 -1.04
N LEU A 307 7.76 20.42 0.22
CA LEU A 307 8.03 19.21 0.99
C LEU A 307 7.40 17.97 0.36
N ARG A 308 6.15 18.05 -0.12
CA ARG A 308 5.49 16.94 -0.84
C ARG A 308 6.32 16.49 -2.02
N THR A 309 6.86 17.45 -2.78
CA THR A 309 7.67 17.17 -3.96
C THR A 309 9.05 16.66 -3.59
N TRP A 310 9.72 17.28 -2.62
CA TRP A 310 11.08 16.91 -2.21
C TRP A 310 11.18 15.59 -1.48
N LEU A 311 10.14 15.21 -0.75
CA LEU A 311 10.06 13.94 -0.01
C LEU A 311 9.27 12.88 -0.77
N ASP A 312 8.89 13.15 -2.03
CA ASP A 312 8.13 12.25 -2.90
C ASP A 312 6.85 11.69 -2.22
N PHE A 313 6.09 12.57 -1.57
CA PHE A 313 4.81 12.20 -0.98
C PHE A 313 3.89 11.62 -2.06
N PRO A 314 3.12 10.57 -1.72
CA PRO A 314 2.20 9.94 -2.64
C PRO A 314 1.08 10.90 -3.09
N LYS A 315 0.36 10.49 -4.14
CA LYS A 315 -0.73 11.27 -4.75
C LYS A 315 -1.86 11.59 -3.76
N ASN A 316 -2.76 12.48 -4.17
CA ASN A 316 -3.95 12.90 -3.40
C ASN A 316 -4.78 11.74 -2.84
N SER A 317 -4.83 10.58 -3.50
CA SER A 317 -5.52 9.40 -2.97
C SER A 317 -5.01 8.97 -1.60
N SER A 318 -3.69 9.05 -1.38
CA SER A 318 -3.07 8.74 -0.10
C SER A 318 -3.42 9.75 0.98
N TYR A 319 -3.65 11.01 0.59
CA TYR A 319 -4.09 12.06 1.51
C TYR A 319 -5.57 11.85 1.93
N VAL A 320 -6.45 11.48 0.99
CA VAL A 320 -7.84 11.12 1.33
C VAL A 320 -7.86 9.93 2.29
N ARG A 321 -7.01 8.92 2.01
CA ARG A 321 -6.78 7.78 2.89
C ARG A 321 -6.33 8.19 4.29
N SER A 322 -5.39 9.14 4.43
CA SER A 322 -4.95 9.58 5.76
C SER A 322 -6.03 10.34 6.51
N LEU A 323 -6.84 11.15 5.82
CA LEU A 323 -7.97 11.84 6.45
C LEU A 323 -9.04 10.86 6.96
N PHE A 324 -9.29 9.78 6.21
CA PHE A 324 -10.17 8.70 6.68
C PHE A 324 -9.65 8.05 7.97
N ILE A 325 -8.36 7.71 8.03
CA ILE A 325 -7.75 7.13 9.24
C ILE A 325 -7.77 8.12 10.40
N CYS A 326 -7.51 9.41 10.14
CA CYS A 326 -7.65 10.48 11.13
C CYS A 326 -9.07 10.52 11.71
N ALA A 327 -10.09 10.43 10.86
CA ALA A 327 -11.49 10.42 11.27
C ALA A 327 -11.83 9.24 12.17
N ILE A 328 -11.34 8.04 11.85
CA ILE A 328 -11.51 6.85 12.69
C ILE A 328 -10.83 7.02 14.04
N ILE A 329 -9.55 7.39 14.05
CA ILE A 329 -8.78 7.53 15.30
C ILE A 329 -9.40 8.58 16.21
N LEU A 330 -9.80 9.73 15.66
CA LEU A 330 -10.46 10.80 16.42
C LEU A 330 -11.85 10.42 16.94
N ALA A 331 -12.58 9.55 16.24
CA ALA A 331 -13.89 9.10 16.69
C ALA A 331 -13.78 8.02 17.78
N PHE A 332 -12.94 7.01 17.57
CA PHE A 332 -12.84 5.85 18.45
C PHE A 332 -11.83 6.01 19.60
N GLY A 333 -10.89 6.94 19.49
CA GLY A 333 -9.84 7.16 20.50
C GLY A 333 -8.78 6.05 20.56
N CYS A 334 -8.78 5.10 19.61
CA CYS A 334 -7.77 4.04 19.54
C CYS A 334 -7.50 3.59 18.10
N SER A 335 -6.31 3.03 17.86
CA SER A 335 -5.91 2.50 16.55
C SER A 335 -6.34 1.05 16.32
N ASP A 336 -6.85 0.36 17.36
CA ASP A 336 -7.16 -1.08 17.26
C ASP A 336 -8.32 -1.36 16.28
N VAL A 337 -9.19 -0.37 16.06
CA VAL A 337 -10.27 -0.42 15.06
C VAL A 337 -9.72 -0.62 13.64
N LEU A 338 -8.45 -0.27 13.40
CA LEU A 338 -7.79 -0.47 12.12
C LEU A 338 -7.47 -1.94 11.80
N LEU A 339 -7.67 -2.85 12.76
CA LEU A 339 -7.52 -4.31 12.54
C LEU A 339 -8.74 -4.91 11.81
N LEU A 340 -9.83 -4.15 11.62
CA LEU A 340 -11.00 -4.63 10.88
C LEU A 340 -10.71 -4.65 9.38
N ASP A 341 -10.88 -5.81 8.73
CA ASP A 341 -10.69 -5.93 7.27
C ASP A 341 -11.52 -4.93 6.47
N SER A 342 -12.75 -4.68 6.91
CA SER A 342 -13.63 -3.76 6.21
C SER A 342 -13.14 -2.30 6.27
N VAL A 343 -12.36 -1.94 7.30
CA VAL A 343 -11.69 -0.62 7.35
C VAL A 343 -10.57 -0.57 6.32
N TRP A 344 -9.80 -1.65 6.17
CA TRP A 344 -8.79 -1.77 5.12
C TRP A 344 -9.40 -1.69 3.72
N ASP A 345 -10.55 -2.31 3.47
CA ASP A 345 -11.23 -2.27 2.18
C ASP A 345 -11.62 -0.85 1.79
N VAL A 346 -12.22 -0.10 2.74
CA VAL A 346 -12.55 1.32 2.52
C VAL A 346 -11.30 2.17 2.39
N TYR A 347 -10.22 1.88 3.13
CA TYR A 347 -8.94 2.55 2.96
C TYR A 347 -8.38 2.35 1.55
N GLN A 348 -8.40 1.14 1.00
CA GLN A 348 -7.94 0.89 -0.37
C GLN A 348 -8.75 1.66 -1.41
N HIS A 349 -10.05 1.86 -1.16
CA HIS A 349 -10.99 2.50 -2.08
C HIS A 349 -11.46 3.88 -1.62
N ALA A 350 -10.69 4.57 -0.77
CA ALA A 350 -11.14 5.76 -0.05
C ALA A 350 -11.68 6.87 -0.97
N GLU A 351 -11.08 7.08 -2.16
CA GLU A 351 -11.59 8.09 -3.10
C GLU A 351 -13.00 7.75 -3.59
N SER A 352 -13.24 6.52 -4.04
CA SER A 352 -14.56 6.08 -4.51
C SER A 352 -15.57 5.86 -3.39
N SER A 353 -15.10 5.49 -2.19
CA SER A 353 -15.97 5.17 -1.05
C SER A 353 -16.34 6.37 -0.20
N LEU A 354 -15.59 7.47 -0.28
CA LEU A 354 -15.82 8.65 0.57
C LEU A 354 -16.25 9.87 -0.23
N LEU A 355 -15.80 10.01 -1.48
CA LEU A 355 -16.04 11.21 -2.28
C LEU A 355 -17.12 10.96 -3.34
N ILE A 356 -18.07 11.88 -3.45
CA ILE A 356 -18.92 11.97 -4.64
C ILE A 356 -18.04 12.57 -5.74
N LEU A 357 -17.59 11.73 -6.69
CA LEU A 357 -16.62 12.09 -7.73
C LEU A 357 -17.14 13.08 -8.79
N ASP A 358 -18.25 13.78 -8.56
CA ASP A 358 -18.75 14.78 -9.51
C ASP A 358 -17.85 16.00 -9.62
N ASP A 359 -17.00 16.27 -8.62
CA ASP A 359 -16.13 17.43 -8.61
C ASP A 359 -14.69 17.07 -9.00
N ARG A 360 -14.28 17.40 -10.23
CA ARG A 360 -12.91 17.26 -10.78
C ARG A 360 -11.86 18.15 -10.07
N ARG A 361 -12.09 18.55 -8.82
CA ARG A 361 -11.23 19.47 -8.10
C ARG A 361 -9.90 18.79 -7.78
N ARG A 362 -8.81 19.46 -8.17
CA ARG A 362 -7.43 18.98 -7.95
C ARG A 362 -7.00 19.04 -6.48
N HIS A 363 -7.79 19.69 -5.63
CA HIS A 363 -7.52 19.85 -4.22
C HIS A 363 -8.77 19.52 -3.42
N LEU A 364 -8.63 18.59 -2.48
CA LEU A 364 -9.70 18.22 -1.56
C LEU A 364 -9.44 18.91 -0.22
N PRO A 365 -10.18 19.97 0.14
CA PRO A 365 -10.12 20.54 1.47
C PRO A 365 -10.43 19.48 2.52
N SER A 366 -9.75 19.53 3.67
CA SER A 366 -10.02 18.62 4.79
C SER A 366 -11.47 18.68 5.26
N THR A 367 -12.13 19.83 5.10
CA THR A 367 -13.53 20.07 5.47
C THR A 367 -14.54 19.23 4.68
N HIS A 368 -14.16 18.66 3.53
CA HIS A 368 -15.05 17.76 2.78
C HIS A 368 -15.41 16.50 3.55
N LEU A 369 -14.59 16.11 4.53
CA LEU A 369 -14.85 14.95 5.36
C LEU A 369 -15.51 15.32 6.69
N ASP A 370 -15.72 16.60 7.02
CA ASP A 370 -16.39 17.04 8.26
C ASP A 370 -17.74 16.32 8.51
N PRO A 371 -18.59 16.09 7.48
CA PRO A 371 -19.80 15.30 7.65
C PRO A 371 -19.53 13.85 8.10
N LEU A 372 -18.48 13.22 7.57
CA LEU A 372 -18.03 11.90 8.01
C LEU A 372 -17.55 11.94 9.46
N PHE A 373 -16.74 12.93 9.86
CA PHE A 373 -16.29 13.06 11.27
C PHE A 373 -17.49 13.22 12.22
N HIS A 374 -18.49 14.03 11.83
CA HIS A 374 -19.70 14.21 12.62
C HIS A 374 -20.49 12.90 12.75
N ASP A 375 -20.73 12.21 11.63
CA ASP A 375 -21.51 10.98 11.61
C ASP A 375 -20.80 9.81 12.31
N LEU A 376 -19.47 9.71 12.22
CA LEU A 376 -18.69 8.72 12.96
C LEU A 376 -18.87 8.89 14.47
N ARG A 377 -18.78 10.12 14.99
CA ARG A 377 -18.99 10.40 16.42
C ARG A 377 -20.43 10.15 16.87
N ALA A 378 -21.39 10.24 15.95
CA ALA A 378 -22.80 9.97 16.21
C ALA A 378 -23.17 8.48 16.16
N LEU A 379 -22.23 7.58 15.81
CA LEU A 379 -22.50 6.15 15.75
C LEU A 379 -22.99 5.61 17.11
N PRO A 380 -23.95 4.66 17.13
CA PRO A 380 -24.46 4.06 18.37
C PRO A 380 -23.36 3.43 19.23
N ILE A 381 -22.34 2.85 18.59
CA ILE A 381 -21.16 2.29 19.25
C ILE A 381 -20.41 3.29 20.16
N LEU A 382 -20.44 4.58 19.83
CA LEU A 382 -19.76 5.65 20.58
C LEU A 382 -20.73 6.45 21.45
N SER A 383 -21.96 6.64 20.99
CA SER A 383 -22.97 7.48 21.66
C SER A 383 -23.81 6.73 22.68
N GLN A 384 -23.92 5.40 22.58
CA GLN A 384 -24.76 4.56 23.42
C GLN A 384 -23.94 3.39 24.01
N PRO A 385 -23.34 3.54 25.20
CA PRO A 385 -22.47 2.53 25.82
C PRO A 385 -23.14 1.18 26.06
N THR A 386 -24.48 1.15 26.13
CA THR A 386 -25.28 -0.07 26.32
C THR A 386 -25.76 -0.71 25.03
N SER A 387 -25.43 -0.12 23.87
CA SER A 387 -25.79 -0.70 22.57
C SER A 387 -25.04 -2.01 22.33
N PRO A 388 -25.62 -2.96 21.58
CA PRO A 388 -24.92 -4.18 21.19
C PRO A 388 -23.57 -3.91 20.50
N ASP A 389 -23.51 -2.84 19.70
CA ASP A 389 -22.29 -2.41 19.00
C ASP A 389 -21.21 -1.96 19.99
N ALA A 390 -21.57 -1.13 20.97
CA ALA A 390 -20.66 -0.66 22.04
C ALA A 390 -20.12 -1.82 22.89
N CYS A 391 -21.00 -2.78 23.25
CA CYS A 391 -20.59 -3.98 23.98
C CYS A 391 -19.60 -4.84 23.19
N ALA A 392 -19.88 -5.09 21.90
CA ALA A 392 -19.00 -5.88 21.03
C ALA A 392 -17.63 -5.21 20.84
N PHE A 393 -17.61 -3.88 20.74
CA PHE A 393 -16.38 -3.10 20.64
C PHE A 393 -15.58 -3.07 21.95
N ALA A 394 -16.24 -2.92 23.10
CA ALA A 394 -15.56 -3.00 24.40
C ALA A 394 -14.91 -4.38 24.59
N GLU A 395 -15.61 -5.46 24.19
CA GLU A 395 -15.06 -6.80 24.19
C GLU A 395 -13.86 -6.93 23.24
N PHE A 396 -13.93 -6.34 22.05
CA PHE A 396 -12.83 -6.30 21.09
C PHE A 396 -11.56 -5.68 21.68
N LEU A 397 -11.66 -4.53 22.34
CA LEU A 397 -10.53 -3.88 23.01
C LEU A 397 -9.96 -4.74 24.14
N CYS A 398 -10.83 -5.42 24.90
CA CYS A 398 -10.43 -6.31 25.99
C CYS A 398 -9.68 -7.55 25.46
N LEU A 399 -10.21 -8.20 24.43
CA LEU A 399 -9.61 -9.37 23.81
C LEU A 399 -8.25 -9.04 23.17
N ARG A 400 -8.15 -7.91 22.47
CA ARG A 400 -6.87 -7.46 21.92
C ARG A 400 -5.84 -7.35 23.03
N SER A 401 -6.17 -6.62 24.10
CA SER A 401 -5.23 -6.30 25.19
C SER A 401 -4.77 -7.53 25.96
N SER A 402 -5.59 -8.58 26.01
CA SER A 402 -5.30 -9.84 26.71
C SER A 402 -4.64 -10.90 25.82
N SER A 403 -4.92 -10.90 24.51
CA SER A 403 -4.52 -11.98 23.60
C SER A 403 -3.23 -11.68 22.84
N LEU A 404 -2.89 -10.40 22.65
CA LEU A 404 -1.70 -10.01 21.92
C LEU A 404 -0.69 -9.36 22.87
N PRO A 405 0.58 -9.80 22.85
CA PRO A 405 1.62 -9.03 23.52
C PRO A 405 1.63 -7.61 22.93
N PRO A 406 1.92 -6.58 23.74
CA PRO A 406 1.95 -5.21 23.24
C PRO A 406 2.86 -5.15 22.01
N LEU A 407 2.36 -4.60 20.90
CA LEU A 407 3.03 -4.63 19.59
C LEU A 407 4.49 -4.13 19.66
N SER A 408 4.81 -3.22 20.58
CA SER A 408 6.19 -2.77 20.84
C SER A 408 7.17 -3.86 21.26
N SER A 409 6.70 -4.97 21.83
CA SER A 409 7.57 -6.04 22.35
C SER A 409 8.03 -7.05 21.28
N ALA A 410 7.27 -7.21 20.19
CA ALA A 410 7.60 -8.16 19.13
C ALA A 410 8.79 -7.72 18.24
N SER A 411 9.14 -6.43 18.27
CA SER A 411 10.29 -5.85 17.54
C SER A 411 11.64 -6.10 18.24
N SER A 412 11.65 -6.74 19.42
CA SER A 412 12.87 -7.05 20.17
C SER A 412 13.54 -8.38 19.79
N ARG A 413 13.17 -9.00 18.65
CA ARG A 413 13.97 -10.11 18.10
C ARG A 413 15.37 -9.59 17.83
N SER A 414 16.33 -10.17 18.58
CA SER A 414 17.77 -9.92 18.56
C SER A 414 18.23 -9.20 17.29
N THR A 415 18.51 -7.91 17.43
CA THR A 415 19.29 -7.18 16.44
C THR A 415 20.57 -8.00 16.21
N PRO A 416 20.82 -8.55 15.01
CA PRO A 416 22.14 -9.11 14.73
C PRO A 416 23.16 -8.00 15.01
N PRO A 417 24.34 -8.31 15.58
CA PRO A 417 25.35 -7.31 15.86
C PRO A 417 25.60 -6.51 14.58
N ALA A 418 25.57 -5.19 14.71
CA ALA A 418 25.76 -4.26 13.60
C ALA A 418 26.96 -4.74 12.76
N PRO A 419 26.81 -4.91 11.43
CA PRO A 419 27.92 -5.33 10.60
C PRO A 419 29.02 -4.28 10.74
N GLN A 420 30.16 -4.68 11.32
CA GLN A 420 31.36 -3.89 11.23
C GLN A 420 31.75 -3.84 9.76
N LEU A 421 31.44 -2.72 9.12
CA LEU A 421 31.84 -2.36 7.77
C LEU A 421 33.37 -2.30 7.70
N THR A 422 33.97 -3.46 7.51
CA THR A 422 35.32 -3.58 6.96
C THR A 422 35.16 -3.57 5.45
N LEU A 423 35.45 -2.41 4.85
CA LEU A 423 35.55 -2.23 3.40
C LEU A 423 36.64 -3.16 2.85
N GLN A 424 36.23 -4.34 2.38
CA GLN A 424 37.00 -5.16 1.45
C GLN A 424 36.58 -4.80 0.02
N PRO A 425 37.51 -4.51 -0.89
CA PRO A 425 37.20 -4.26 -2.28
C PRO A 425 37.11 -5.58 -3.05
N SER A 426 35.90 -6.09 -3.29
CA SER A 426 35.64 -7.09 -4.34
C SER A 426 34.16 -7.17 -4.73
N ASP A 427 33.91 -7.13 -6.04
CA ASP A 427 32.68 -7.39 -6.80
C ASP A 427 31.50 -6.44 -6.59
N SER A 428 31.64 -5.25 -7.19
CA SER A 428 30.58 -4.24 -7.33
C SER A 428 29.44 -4.72 -8.23
N ALA A 429 28.50 -5.50 -7.68
CA ALA A 429 27.16 -5.55 -8.25
C ALA A 429 26.54 -4.14 -8.10
N ALA A 430 26.00 -3.59 -9.20
CA ALA A 430 25.31 -2.31 -9.17
C ALA A 430 24.18 -2.38 -8.12
N PRO A 431 24.09 -1.46 -7.14
CA PRO A 431 23.13 -1.51 -6.04
C PRO A 431 21.67 -1.74 -6.45
N GLY A 432 21.29 -1.30 -7.66
CA GLY A 432 19.96 -1.57 -8.19
C GLY A 432 19.69 -3.03 -8.58
N LEU A 433 20.68 -3.85 -8.94
CA LEU A 433 20.44 -5.27 -9.19
C LEU A 433 19.99 -6.02 -7.93
N GLU A 434 20.55 -5.65 -6.77
CA GLU A 434 20.11 -6.19 -5.49
C GLU A 434 18.70 -5.69 -5.14
N ALA A 435 18.39 -4.42 -5.45
CA ALA A 435 17.02 -3.91 -5.29
C ALA A 435 16.00 -4.65 -6.16
N LEU A 436 16.36 -5.03 -7.39
CA LEU A 436 15.52 -5.87 -8.26
C LEU A 436 15.30 -7.26 -7.65
N HIS A 437 16.36 -7.87 -7.11
CA HIS A 437 16.29 -9.16 -6.43
C HIS A 437 15.34 -9.10 -5.22
N CYS A 438 15.48 -8.09 -4.36
CA CYS A 438 14.57 -7.87 -3.22
C CYS A 438 13.12 -7.64 -3.68
N PHE A 439 12.90 -6.76 -4.67
CA PHE A 439 11.56 -6.49 -5.21
C PHE A 439 10.87 -7.76 -5.72
N VAL A 440 11.61 -8.60 -6.46
CA VAL A 440 11.10 -9.87 -6.96
C VAL A 440 10.70 -10.80 -5.81
N MET A 441 11.51 -10.89 -4.76
CA MET A 441 11.22 -11.71 -3.58
C MET A 441 10.01 -11.17 -2.78
N ASP A 442 9.86 -9.86 -2.68
CA ASP A 442 8.77 -9.20 -1.94
C ASP A 442 7.42 -9.29 -2.68
N CYS A 443 7.41 -9.02 -3.98
CA CYS A 443 6.22 -9.22 -4.81
C CYS A 443 5.78 -10.68 -4.85
N TYR A 444 6.73 -11.62 -4.77
CA TYR A 444 6.44 -13.04 -4.71
C TYR A 444 5.67 -13.41 -3.43
N GLY A 445 6.05 -12.87 -2.27
CA GLY A 445 5.33 -13.08 -1.00
C GLY A 445 3.87 -12.60 -1.05
N LEU A 446 3.58 -11.60 -1.90
CA LEU A 446 2.23 -11.09 -2.13
C LEU A 446 1.43 -11.91 -3.17
N LEU A 447 2.09 -12.48 -4.18
CA LEU A 447 1.44 -13.18 -5.29
C LEU A 447 0.86 -14.55 -4.89
N ASP A 448 1.53 -15.28 -3.98
CA ASP A 448 1.01 -16.55 -3.42
C ASP A 448 -0.36 -16.35 -2.75
N HIS A 449 -0.69 -15.13 -2.29
CA HIS A 449 -1.99 -14.82 -1.68
C HIS A 449 -3.05 -14.31 -2.67
N LEU A 450 -2.66 -13.69 -3.78
CA LEU A 450 -3.61 -13.12 -4.75
C LEU A 450 -4.07 -14.12 -5.81
N LEU A 451 -3.30 -15.18 -6.05
CA LEU A 451 -3.65 -16.21 -7.02
C LEU A 451 -4.73 -17.19 -6.53
N ASP A 452 -5.02 -17.23 -5.22
CA ASP A 452 -6.06 -18.09 -4.63
C ASP A 452 -7.47 -17.46 -4.69
N GLU A 453 -7.58 -16.13 -4.80
CA GLU A 453 -8.88 -15.43 -4.87
C GLU A 453 -9.35 -15.10 -6.30
N ALA A 454 -8.50 -15.28 -7.32
CA ALA A 454 -8.88 -15.10 -8.72
C ALA A 454 -9.62 -16.34 -9.29
N SER A 455 -10.66 -16.80 -8.59
CA SER A 455 -11.66 -17.70 -9.17
C SER A 455 -12.46 -16.94 -10.23
N TYR A 456 -11.95 -16.97 -11.47
CA TYR A 456 -12.66 -16.93 -12.74
C TYR A 456 -14.12 -16.46 -12.67
N HIS A 457 -14.36 -15.19 -13.02
CA HIS A 457 -15.51 -14.94 -13.89
C HIS A 457 -15.28 -15.75 -15.17
N SER A 458 -16.29 -16.52 -15.58
CA SER A 458 -16.27 -17.44 -16.71
C SER A 458 -15.38 -16.90 -17.84
N PRO A 459 -14.38 -17.64 -18.35
CA PRO A 459 -13.61 -17.17 -19.49
C PRO A 459 -14.59 -16.91 -20.64
N THR A 460 -14.74 -15.65 -21.03
CA THR A 460 -15.57 -15.25 -22.15
C THR A 460 -14.80 -15.55 -23.44
N PHE A 461 -14.63 -16.85 -23.72
CA PHE A 461 -14.22 -17.33 -25.02
C PHE A 461 -15.42 -17.22 -25.97
N PHE A 462 -15.24 -16.50 -27.06
CA PHE A 462 -16.26 -16.37 -28.10
C PHE A 462 -15.93 -17.34 -29.22
N ALA A 463 -16.72 -18.40 -29.38
CA ALA A 463 -16.53 -19.38 -30.44
C ALA A 463 -16.89 -18.79 -31.81
N THR A 464 -17.85 -17.86 -31.85
CA THR A 464 -18.34 -17.24 -33.08
C THR A 464 -18.45 -15.72 -32.96
N LEU A 465 -18.52 -15.04 -34.11
CA LEU A 465 -18.77 -13.60 -34.14
C LEU A 465 -20.15 -13.27 -33.57
N GLU A 466 -21.12 -14.16 -33.78
CA GLU A 466 -22.48 -14.06 -33.27
C GLU A 466 -22.49 -14.03 -31.74
N ASP A 467 -21.71 -14.89 -31.08
CA ASP A 467 -21.58 -14.93 -29.61
C ASP A 467 -21.02 -13.61 -29.07
N PHE A 468 -19.97 -13.09 -29.72
CA PHE A 468 -19.38 -11.80 -29.36
C PHE A 468 -20.38 -10.65 -29.53
N VAL A 469 -21.08 -10.60 -30.66
CA VAL A 469 -22.08 -9.55 -30.94
C VAL A 469 -23.26 -9.64 -29.98
N ALA A 470 -23.73 -10.84 -29.65
CA ALA A 470 -24.79 -11.06 -28.68
C ALA A 470 -24.40 -10.50 -27.31
N LEU A 471 -23.21 -10.83 -26.80
CA LEU A 471 -22.72 -10.28 -25.53
C LEU A 471 -22.53 -8.76 -25.59
N ARG A 472 -21.93 -8.25 -26.67
CA ARG A 472 -21.73 -6.81 -26.86
C ARG A 472 -23.04 -6.02 -26.85
N ASN A 473 -24.12 -6.61 -27.37
CA ASN A 473 -25.44 -5.97 -27.37
C ASN A 473 -26.15 -6.07 -26.02
N ALA A 474 -25.83 -7.10 -25.23
CA ALA A 474 -26.40 -7.31 -23.91
C ALA A 474 -25.77 -6.42 -22.81
N HIS A 475 -24.59 -5.85 -23.07
CA HIS A 475 -23.84 -5.09 -22.09
C HIS A 475 -23.35 -3.72 -22.60
N PRO A 476 -23.09 -2.74 -21.71
CA PRO A 476 -22.39 -1.51 -22.04
C PRO A 476 -21.03 -1.74 -22.73
N SER A 477 -20.56 -0.80 -23.55
CA SER A 477 -19.32 -0.96 -24.33
C SER A 477 -18.05 -1.16 -23.47
N ASP A 478 -18.04 -0.61 -22.26
CA ASP A 478 -16.95 -0.72 -21.29
C ASP A 478 -16.92 -2.06 -20.54
N TYR A 479 -18.00 -2.85 -20.62
CA TYR A 479 -18.03 -4.22 -20.11
C TYR A 479 -17.06 -5.13 -20.88
N ILE A 480 -17.03 -5.01 -22.22
CA ILE A 480 -16.13 -5.78 -23.08
C ILE A 480 -14.74 -5.15 -23.12
N CYS A 481 -14.66 -3.82 -23.15
CA CYS A 481 -13.41 -3.09 -23.29
C CYS A 481 -13.34 -1.92 -22.33
N ASN A 482 -12.78 -2.16 -21.13
CA ASN A 482 -12.51 -1.12 -20.17
C ASN A 482 -11.37 -0.20 -20.66
N LYS A 483 -11.73 0.95 -21.23
CA LYS A 483 -10.77 1.95 -21.74
C LYS A 483 -9.83 2.49 -20.64
N ASN A 484 -10.22 2.41 -19.37
CA ASN A 484 -9.40 2.85 -18.25
C ASN A 484 -8.30 1.85 -17.87
N ALA A 485 -8.42 0.58 -18.26
CA ALA A 485 -7.44 -0.45 -17.93
C ALA A 485 -6.07 -0.22 -18.60
N TYR A 486 -6.04 0.52 -19.71
CA TYR A 486 -4.85 0.70 -20.55
C TYR A 486 -4.29 2.15 -20.56
N GLY A 487 -4.75 2.98 -19.62
CA GLY A 487 -4.33 4.39 -19.49
C GLY A 487 -4.84 5.32 -20.60
N SER A 488 -4.53 6.61 -20.50
CA SER A 488 -5.04 7.67 -21.38
C SER A 488 -4.64 7.55 -22.86
N HIS A 489 -3.74 6.63 -23.20
CA HIS A 489 -3.29 6.39 -24.58
C HIS A 489 -4.13 5.35 -25.34
N ALA A 490 -5.16 4.79 -24.71
CA ALA A 490 -6.00 3.75 -25.31
C ALA A 490 -7.09 4.27 -26.28
N MET A 491 -6.86 5.41 -26.96
CA MET A 491 -7.83 6.08 -27.85
C MET A 491 -8.34 5.21 -29.03
N GLY A 492 -7.73 4.05 -29.26
CA GLY A 492 -8.12 3.09 -30.29
C GLY A 492 -8.60 1.72 -29.76
N HIS A 493 -8.82 1.56 -28.46
CA HIS A 493 -9.39 0.32 -27.93
C HIS A 493 -10.91 0.47 -27.81
N ASP A 494 -11.65 -0.26 -28.65
CA ASP A 494 -13.10 -0.18 -28.69
C ASP A 494 -13.71 -1.54 -29.05
N ALA A 495 -14.85 -1.86 -28.44
CA ALA A 495 -15.55 -3.12 -28.70
C ALA A 495 -16.00 -3.26 -30.17
N SER A 496 -16.10 -2.15 -30.91
CA SER A 496 -16.37 -2.17 -32.36
C SER A 496 -15.29 -2.88 -33.18
N HIS A 497 -14.07 -3.02 -32.66
CA HIS A 497 -12.98 -3.72 -33.34
C HIS A 497 -13.14 -5.25 -33.35
N GLY A 498 -14.02 -5.82 -32.51
CA GLY A 498 -14.18 -7.28 -32.42
C GLY A 498 -14.51 -7.94 -33.76
N LYS A 499 -15.39 -7.33 -34.58
CA LYS A 499 -15.70 -7.86 -35.92
C LYS A 499 -14.46 -7.98 -36.81
N ALA A 500 -13.57 -6.98 -36.78
CA ALA A 500 -12.33 -7.02 -37.55
C ALA A 500 -11.37 -8.11 -37.04
N MET A 501 -11.32 -8.33 -35.72
CA MET A 501 -10.52 -9.40 -35.12
C MET A 501 -10.98 -10.79 -35.57
N PHE A 502 -12.30 -11.05 -35.61
CA PHE A 502 -12.85 -12.30 -36.14
C PHE A 502 -12.55 -12.50 -37.62
N VAL A 503 -12.63 -11.43 -38.43
CA VAL A 503 -12.27 -11.47 -39.86
C VAL A 503 -10.78 -11.79 -40.05
N ALA A 504 -9.93 -11.31 -39.15
CA ALA A 504 -8.49 -11.57 -39.17
C ALA A 504 -8.10 -12.95 -38.62
N ALA A 505 -8.95 -13.58 -37.79
CA ALA A 505 -8.61 -14.82 -37.11
C ALA A 505 -8.16 -15.97 -38.04
N PRO A 506 -8.80 -16.23 -39.20
CA PRO A 506 -8.35 -17.27 -40.12
C PRO A 506 -6.90 -17.11 -40.58
N HIS A 507 -6.46 -15.86 -40.83
CA HIS A 507 -5.06 -15.57 -41.21
C HIS A 507 -4.09 -16.03 -40.13
N PHE A 508 -4.36 -15.73 -38.86
CA PHE A 508 -3.50 -16.15 -37.76
C PHE A 508 -3.56 -17.66 -37.52
N VAL A 509 -4.73 -18.29 -37.70
CA VAL A 509 -4.87 -19.75 -37.62
C VAL A 509 -3.99 -20.42 -38.68
N GLU A 510 -4.02 -19.95 -39.92
CA GLU A 510 -3.16 -20.44 -41.02
C GLU A 510 -1.68 -20.20 -40.69
N PHE A 511 -1.31 -18.97 -40.35
CA PHE A 511 0.06 -18.58 -40.02
C PHE A 511 0.70 -19.47 -38.93
N PHE A 512 -0.02 -19.72 -37.83
CA PHE A 512 0.48 -20.54 -36.71
C PHE A 512 0.31 -22.05 -36.93
N SER A 513 -0.53 -22.49 -37.87
CA SER A 513 -0.65 -23.90 -38.22
C SER A 513 0.49 -24.36 -39.13
N ASP A 514 0.91 -23.49 -40.05
CA ASP A 514 1.98 -23.78 -41.01
C ASP A 514 3.38 -23.71 -40.39
N HIS A 515 3.53 -23.04 -39.25
CA HIS A 515 4.82 -22.75 -38.62
C HIS A 515 4.80 -23.11 -37.12
N PRO A 516 5.01 -24.38 -36.74
CA PRO A 516 5.18 -24.71 -35.33
C PRO A 516 6.44 -24.01 -34.78
N ASN A 517 6.30 -23.28 -33.68
CA ASN A 517 7.36 -22.49 -33.02
C ASN A 517 7.83 -21.26 -33.81
N VAL A 518 6.90 -20.42 -34.26
CA VAL A 518 7.23 -19.13 -34.91
C VAL A 518 8.20 -18.31 -34.02
N PRO A 519 9.30 -17.74 -34.55
CA PRO A 519 10.17 -16.86 -33.77
C PRO A 519 9.39 -15.67 -33.18
N PHE A 520 9.71 -15.28 -31.94
CA PHE A 520 8.97 -14.24 -31.21
C PHE A 520 8.84 -12.92 -31.98
N LEU A 521 9.94 -12.45 -32.57
CA LEU A 521 9.95 -11.19 -33.33
C LEU A 521 9.14 -11.28 -34.62
N ASP A 522 9.07 -12.45 -35.25
CA ASP A 522 8.27 -12.67 -36.46
C ASP A 522 6.78 -12.69 -36.12
N ALA A 523 6.38 -13.39 -35.06
CA ALA A 523 5.00 -13.37 -34.58
C ALA A 523 4.55 -11.96 -34.18
N ARG A 524 5.39 -11.22 -33.44
CA ARG A 524 5.15 -9.81 -33.10
C ARG A 524 5.01 -8.94 -34.35
N LYS A 525 5.85 -9.14 -35.36
CA LYS A 525 5.78 -8.41 -36.63
C LYS A 525 4.49 -8.74 -37.38
N GLU A 526 4.07 -10.00 -37.39
CA GLU A 526 2.84 -10.46 -38.03
C GLU A 526 1.61 -9.76 -37.45
N PHE A 527 1.53 -9.62 -36.12
CA PHE A 527 0.46 -8.86 -35.45
C PHE A 527 0.46 -7.37 -35.79
N LEU A 528 1.60 -6.82 -36.24
CA LEU A 528 1.74 -5.43 -36.65
C LEU A 528 1.52 -5.20 -38.14
N LEU A 529 1.40 -6.25 -38.96
CA LEU A 529 1.28 -6.09 -40.39
C LEU A 529 -0.01 -5.37 -40.77
N GLU A 530 0.15 -4.46 -41.73
CA GLU A 530 -0.94 -4.00 -42.56
C GLU A 530 -1.19 -5.06 -43.65
N PRO A 531 -2.45 -5.40 -43.94
CA PRO A 531 -2.80 -6.47 -44.86
C PRO A 531 -2.17 -6.19 -46.23
N ARG A 532 -1.66 -7.24 -46.86
CA ARG A 532 -1.17 -7.21 -48.24
C ARG A 532 -2.30 -7.17 -49.27
N VAL A 533 -3.43 -6.54 -48.95
CA VAL A 533 -4.47 -6.27 -49.94
C VAL A 533 -4.01 -5.05 -50.73
N PRO A 534 -3.75 -5.17 -52.05
CA PRO A 534 -3.33 -4.03 -52.86
C PRO A 534 -4.34 -2.89 -52.71
N GLY A 535 -3.92 -1.78 -52.10
CA GLY A 535 -4.74 -0.58 -51.88
C GLY A 535 -5.38 -0.43 -50.48
N SER A 536 -5.16 -1.35 -49.53
CA SER A 536 -5.61 -1.16 -48.13
C SER A 536 -4.46 -0.78 -47.21
N THR A 537 -4.56 0.38 -46.55
CA THR A 537 -3.65 0.82 -45.47
C THR A 537 -4.15 0.42 -44.08
N ARG A 538 -5.19 -0.43 -43.99
CA ARG A 538 -5.85 -0.73 -42.71
C ARG A 538 -5.22 -1.94 -42.05
N LYS A 539 -4.51 -1.76 -40.93
CA LYS A 539 -4.01 -2.83 -40.04
C LYS A 539 -4.97 -4.02 -39.91
N LEU A 540 -4.41 -5.23 -39.94
CA LEU A 540 -5.19 -6.47 -39.84
C LEU A 540 -5.93 -6.57 -38.49
N LEU A 541 -5.29 -6.09 -37.42
CA LEU A 541 -5.87 -5.96 -36.08
C LEU A 541 -6.02 -4.48 -35.69
N PRO A 542 -7.22 -3.89 -35.81
CA PRO A 542 -7.46 -2.51 -35.38
C PRO A 542 -7.18 -2.31 -33.89
N GLY A 543 -6.51 -1.22 -33.54
CA GLY A 543 -6.09 -0.93 -32.17
C GLY A 543 -4.89 -1.74 -31.68
N CYS A 544 -4.37 -2.70 -32.46
CA CYS A 544 -3.15 -3.43 -32.09
C CYS A 544 -1.91 -2.56 -32.36
N GLY A 545 -1.35 -2.00 -31.28
CA GLY A 545 -0.08 -1.27 -31.31
C GLY A 545 1.12 -2.17 -31.01
N PRO A 546 2.35 -1.63 -31.05
CA PRO A 546 3.57 -2.38 -30.71
C PRO A 546 3.54 -3.08 -29.35
N LEU A 547 2.91 -2.47 -28.35
CA LEU A 547 2.73 -3.08 -27.02
C LEU A 547 1.79 -4.28 -27.11
N THR A 548 0.58 -4.11 -27.64
CA THR A 548 -0.42 -5.18 -27.78
C THR A 548 0.12 -6.35 -28.60
N ALA A 549 0.83 -6.09 -29.69
CA ALA A 549 1.48 -7.13 -30.50
C ALA A 549 2.54 -7.91 -29.71
N THR A 550 3.24 -7.26 -28.77
CA THR A 550 4.21 -7.90 -27.89
C THR A 550 3.49 -8.80 -26.87
N LEU A 551 2.41 -8.31 -26.25
CA LEU A 551 1.60 -9.08 -25.31
C LEU A 551 0.99 -10.32 -25.98
N LEU A 552 0.41 -10.15 -27.18
CA LEU A 552 -0.12 -11.28 -27.95
C LEU A 552 0.97 -12.29 -28.30
N ALA A 553 2.16 -11.85 -28.71
CA ALA A 553 3.26 -12.76 -28.97
C ALA A 553 3.66 -13.53 -27.70
N SER A 554 3.68 -12.89 -26.53
CA SER A 554 3.94 -13.53 -25.24
C SER A 554 2.86 -14.56 -24.86
N ASP A 555 1.59 -14.25 -25.03
CA ASP A 555 0.50 -15.20 -24.76
C ASP A 555 0.63 -16.45 -25.65
N PHE A 556 1.01 -16.26 -26.91
CA PHE A 556 1.25 -17.37 -27.83
C PHE A 556 2.54 -18.14 -27.54
N VAL A 557 3.51 -17.58 -26.80
CA VAL A 557 4.65 -18.33 -26.24
C VAL A 557 4.16 -19.32 -25.21
N TYR A 558 3.33 -18.87 -24.26
CA TYR A 558 2.77 -19.74 -23.23
C TYR A 558 1.76 -20.75 -23.78
N ALA A 559 1.09 -20.44 -24.91
CA ALA A 559 0.27 -21.39 -25.66
C ALA A 559 1.08 -22.40 -26.50
N GLY A 560 2.43 -22.30 -26.53
CA GLY A 560 3.30 -23.20 -27.28
C GLY A 560 3.25 -23.03 -28.81
N LYS A 561 2.78 -21.87 -29.29
CA LYS A 561 2.71 -21.54 -30.73
C LYS A 561 3.88 -20.68 -31.19
N VAL A 562 4.38 -19.83 -30.30
CA VAL A 562 5.53 -18.95 -30.54
C VAL A 562 6.71 -19.41 -29.70
N LYS A 563 7.92 -19.33 -30.25
CA LYS A 563 9.15 -19.66 -29.53
C LYS A 563 9.45 -18.58 -28.50
N MET A 564 9.83 -18.99 -27.28
CA MET A 564 10.31 -18.07 -26.23
C MET A 564 11.42 -17.17 -26.79
N PRO A 565 11.33 -15.83 -26.62
CA PRO A 565 12.38 -14.94 -27.08
C PRO A 565 13.68 -15.22 -26.33
N THR A 566 14.80 -14.96 -26.98
CA THR A 566 16.09 -14.87 -26.30
C THR A 566 16.15 -13.59 -25.46
N VAL A 567 17.01 -13.57 -24.44
CA VAL A 567 17.19 -12.38 -23.58
C VAL A 567 17.52 -11.11 -24.40
N PRO A 568 18.40 -11.15 -25.43
CA PRO A 568 18.66 -9.99 -26.26
C PRO A 568 17.46 -9.57 -27.12
N GLU A 569 16.68 -10.52 -27.67
CA GLU A 569 15.47 -10.21 -28.43
C GLU A 569 14.45 -9.45 -27.57
N MET A 570 14.24 -9.87 -26.32
CA MET A 570 13.38 -9.14 -25.39
C MET A 570 13.97 -7.78 -25.02
N GLY A 571 15.29 -7.67 -24.86
CA GLY A 571 15.99 -6.39 -24.69
C GLY A 571 15.71 -5.39 -25.82
N HIS A 572 15.75 -5.86 -27.09
CA HIS A 572 15.37 -5.06 -28.25
C HIS A 572 13.89 -4.64 -28.23
N VAL A 573 13.00 -5.54 -27.81
CA VAL A 573 11.58 -5.22 -27.65
C VAL A 573 11.38 -4.10 -26.62
N VAL A 574 12.00 -4.20 -25.44
CA VAL A 574 11.98 -3.17 -24.39
C VAL A 574 12.51 -1.83 -24.90
N ALA A 575 13.61 -1.84 -25.64
CA ALA A 575 14.19 -0.65 -26.26
C ALA A 575 13.25 0.01 -27.27
N SER A 576 12.59 -0.80 -28.11
CA SER A 576 11.67 -0.33 -29.14
C SER A 576 10.37 0.25 -28.57
N LEU A 577 9.84 -0.32 -27.49
CA LEU A 577 8.60 0.13 -26.86
C LEU A 577 8.79 1.45 -26.11
N LYS A 578 9.93 1.65 -25.43
CA LYS A 578 10.20 2.83 -24.58
C LYS A 578 9.14 3.04 -23.48
N LEU A 579 8.60 1.95 -22.93
CA LEU A 579 7.53 1.95 -21.92
C LEU A 579 8.04 1.53 -20.53
N GLY A 580 7.19 0.84 -19.75
CA GLY A 580 7.38 0.54 -18.33
C GLY A 580 8.69 -0.18 -18.02
N ALA A 581 9.05 -1.23 -18.76
CA ALA A 581 10.25 -2.01 -18.49
C ALA A 581 11.54 -1.17 -18.59
N ARG A 582 11.59 -0.26 -19.57
CA ARG A 582 12.70 0.69 -19.70
C ARG A 582 12.77 1.65 -18.50
N ALA A 583 11.62 2.14 -18.04
CA ALA A 583 11.57 2.96 -16.83
C ALA A 583 12.02 2.16 -15.60
N GLY A 584 11.65 0.89 -15.50
CA GLY A 584 12.15 -0.04 -14.48
C GLY A 584 13.68 -0.12 -14.48
N LEU A 585 14.30 -0.32 -15.64
CA LEU A 585 15.77 -0.34 -15.76
C LEU A 585 16.43 0.99 -15.34
N ILE A 586 15.79 2.13 -15.61
CA ILE A 586 16.25 3.44 -15.10
C ILE A 586 16.12 3.52 -13.57
N CYS A 587 15.00 3.04 -13.00
CA CYS A 587 14.79 2.98 -11.54
C CYS A 587 15.85 2.11 -10.85
N LEU A 588 16.31 1.04 -11.50
CA LEU A 588 17.40 0.20 -11.00
C LEU A 588 18.80 0.82 -11.22
N GLY A 589 18.90 2.05 -11.74
CA GLY A 589 20.20 2.67 -12.04
C GLY A 589 21.02 1.94 -13.10
N LEU A 590 20.41 1.02 -13.87
CA LEU A 590 21.08 0.30 -14.96
C LEU A 590 21.14 1.12 -16.25
N LEU A 591 20.34 2.18 -16.32
CA LEU A 591 20.34 3.13 -17.43
C LEU A 591 20.46 4.55 -16.88
N SER A 592 21.24 5.39 -17.56
CA SER A 592 21.45 6.80 -17.18
C SER A 592 20.23 7.69 -17.42
N GLY A 593 19.18 7.18 -18.07
CA GLY A 593 17.92 7.89 -18.27
C GLY A 593 17.21 7.56 -19.58
N VAL A 594 16.26 8.43 -19.95
CA VAL A 594 15.42 8.29 -21.16
C VAL A 594 16.18 8.48 -22.48
N SER A 595 17.42 8.98 -22.42
CA SER A 595 18.31 9.16 -23.57
C SER A 595 19.12 7.91 -23.93
N ALA A 596 19.07 6.85 -23.12
CA ALA A 596 19.81 5.61 -23.39
C ALA A 596 19.49 5.07 -24.81
N THR A 597 20.55 4.63 -25.49
CA THR A 597 20.51 4.00 -26.80
C THR A 597 19.87 2.61 -26.73
N GLU A 598 19.46 2.07 -27.88
CA GLU A 598 18.91 0.72 -27.95
C GLU A 598 19.90 -0.34 -27.45
N GLY A 599 21.20 -0.20 -27.79
CA GLY A 599 22.25 -1.11 -27.33
C GLY A 599 22.43 -1.08 -25.81
N GLU A 600 22.37 0.10 -25.19
CA GLU A 600 22.42 0.25 -23.72
C GLU A 600 21.21 -0.41 -23.05
N VAL A 601 20.00 -0.19 -23.57
CA VAL A 601 18.78 -0.82 -23.03
C VAL A 601 18.85 -2.35 -23.14
N CYS A 602 19.29 -2.89 -24.28
CA CYS A 602 19.47 -4.33 -24.46
C CYS A 602 20.50 -4.89 -23.48
N THR A 603 21.64 -4.21 -23.33
CA THR A 603 22.70 -4.62 -22.39
C THR A 603 22.20 -4.60 -20.95
N ALA A 604 21.51 -3.54 -20.53
CA ALA A 604 20.94 -3.43 -19.20
C ALA A 604 19.91 -4.53 -18.91
N PHE A 605 19.05 -4.86 -19.89
CA PHE A 605 18.06 -5.93 -19.75
C PHE A 605 18.73 -7.31 -19.59
N VAL A 606 19.75 -7.60 -20.40
CA VAL A 606 20.53 -8.86 -20.29
C VAL A 606 21.22 -8.96 -18.93
N LEU A 607 21.81 -7.86 -18.45
CA LEU A 607 22.42 -7.81 -17.11
C LEU A 607 21.41 -8.09 -16.00
N ALA A 608 20.23 -7.48 -16.07
CA ALA A 608 19.16 -7.70 -15.09
C ALA A 608 18.70 -9.17 -15.07
N TYR A 609 18.48 -9.77 -16.25
CA TYR A 609 18.07 -11.17 -16.35
C TYR A 609 19.13 -12.13 -15.81
N ASN A 610 20.38 -11.99 -16.26
CA ASN A 610 21.46 -12.85 -15.82
C ASN A 610 21.72 -12.74 -14.31
N HIS A 611 21.51 -11.56 -13.73
CA HIS A 611 21.61 -11.37 -12.29
C HIS A 611 20.54 -12.17 -11.53
N LEU A 612 19.27 -12.06 -11.93
CA LEU A 612 18.19 -12.82 -11.31
C LEU A 612 18.37 -14.34 -11.51
N GLU A 613 18.75 -14.76 -12.71
CA GLU A 613 18.99 -16.16 -13.03
C GLU A 613 20.09 -16.78 -12.17
N ALA A 614 21.14 -16.00 -11.87
CA ALA A 614 22.27 -16.43 -11.05
C ALA A 614 21.98 -16.38 -9.54
N LYS A 615 21.16 -15.43 -9.08
CA LYS A 615 20.91 -15.17 -7.65
C LYS A 615 19.71 -15.90 -7.09
N LEU A 616 18.66 -16.10 -7.88
CA LEU A 616 17.43 -16.72 -7.39
C LEU A 616 17.60 -18.24 -7.24
N PRO A 617 17.19 -18.83 -6.10
CA PRO A 617 17.17 -20.28 -5.94
C PRO A 617 16.30 -20.96 -7.00
N ALA A 618 16.70 -22.15 -7.46
CA ALA A 618 15.96 -22.91 -8.49
C ALA A 618 14.48 -23.12 -8.13
N ALA A 619 14.17 -23.35 -6.85
CA ALA A 619 12.79 -23.45 -6.37
C ALA A 619 11.99 -22.16 -6.60
N VAL A 620 12.58 -20.99 -6.33
CA VAL A 620 11.92 -19.68 -6.56
C VAL A 620 11.75 -19.43 -8.06
N LYS A 621 12.79 -19.70 -8.87
CA LYS A 621 12.75 -19.55 -10.33
C LYS A 621 11.64 -20.41 -10.95
N SER A 622 11.56 -21.67 -10.57
CA SER A 622 10.52 -22.58 -11.05
C SER A 622 9.13 -22.14 -10.61
N ARG A 623 8.98 -21.66 -9.37
CA ARG A 623 7.68 -21.31 -8.81
C ARG A 623 7.10 -20.02 -9.43
N MET A 624 7.96 -19.05 -9.71
CA MET A 624 7.55 -17.80 -10.35
C MET A 624 7.50 -17.87 -11.88
N ASN A 625 7.85 -19.03 -12.46
CA ASN A 625 8.10 -19.18 -13.89
C ASN A 625 9.06 -18.10 -14.41
N LEU A 626 10.25 -17.98 -13.78
CA LEU A 626 11.25 -17.01 -14.21
C LEU A 626 11.65 -17.30 -15.66
N ASP A 627 11.19 -16.44 -16.55
CA ASP A 627 11.59 -16.38 -17.94
C ASP A 627 11.78 -14.91 -18.36
N VAL A 628 12.15 -14.71 -19.62
CA VAL A 628 12.45 -13.38 -20.16
C VAL A 628 11.21 -12.48 -20.26
N ILE A 629 10.02 -13.05 -20.44
CA ILE A 629 8.75 -12.31 -20.51
C ILE A 629 8.34 -11.86 -19.10
N MET A 630 8.48 -12.75 -18.11
CA MET A 630 8.22 -12.46 -16.71
C MET A 630 9.08 -11.29 -16.21
N LEU A 631 10.39 -11.27 -16.54
CA LEU A 631 11.25 -10.13 -16.19
C LEU A 631 10.78 -8.80 -16.81
N GLU A 632 10.37 -8.80 -18.08
CA GLU A 632 9.82 -7.60 -18.72
C GLU A 632 8.62 -7.06 -17.93
N HIS A 633 7.69 -7.94 -17.56
CA HIS A 633 6.54 -7.59 -16.75
C HIS A 633 6.91 -7.08 -15.36
N ALA A 634 7.86 -7.73 -14.69
CA ALA A 634 8.35 -7.30 -13.38
C ALA A 634 8.93 -5.88 -13.44
N LEU A 635 9.76 -5.58 -14.44
CA LEU A 635 10.32 -4.24 -14.66
C LEU A 635 9.24 -3.20 -14.98
N CYS A 636 8.21 -3.58 -15.74
CA CYS A 636 7.04 -2.73 -16.00
C CYS A 636 6.32 -2.34 -14.71
N LYS A 637 6.16 -3.28 -13.77
CA LYS A 637 5.50 -3.05 -12.47
C LYS A 637 6.37 -2.29 -11.48
N LEU A 638 7.69 -2.48 -11.51
CA LEU A 638 8.63 -1.77 -10.63
C LEU A 638 8.48 -0.24 -10.69
N LYS A 639 8.19 0.31 -11.88
CA LYS A 639 7.89 1.75 -12.05
C LYS A 639 6.75 2.22 -11.14
N HIS A 640 5.73 1.38 -10.93
CA HIS A 640 4.58 1.70 -10.10
C HIS A 640 4.88 1.54 -8.60
N SER A 641 5.84 0.70 -8.25
CA SER A 641 6.27 0.43 -6.88
C SER A 641 7.44 1.31 -6.42
N GLY A 642 8.01 2.14 -7.29
CA GLY A 642 9.16 3.03 -7.03
C GLY A 642 8.98 4.05 -5.90
N THR A 643 7.82 4.09 -5.24
CA THR A 643 7.65 4.76 -3.93
C THR A 643 8.34 4.03 -2.78
N TYR A 644 8.72 2.76 -2.92
CA TYR A 644 9.23 1.93 -1.80
C TYR A 644 10.73 1.61 -1.86
N PHE A 645 11.38 1.71 -3.02
CA PHE A 645 12.80 1.37 -3.18
C PHE A 645 13.55 2.58 -3.73
N LYS A 646 14.10 3.39 -2.82
CA LYS A 646 15.23 4.28 -3.13
C LYS A 646 16.47 3.66 -2.50
N VAL A 647 17.44 3.33 -3.35
CA VAL A 647 18.80 2.97 -2.98
C VAL A 647 19.63 4.24 -2.80
#